data_AF-A0A6I8VIQ5-F1
#
_entry.id   AF-A0A6I8VIQ5-F1
#
_cell.length_a   1.000
_cell.length_b   1.000
_cell.length_c   1.000
_cell.angle_alpha   90.00
_cell.angle_beta   90.00
_cell.angle_gamma   90.00
#
_symmetry.space_group_name_H-M   'P 1'
#
loop_
_entity.id
_entity.type
_entity.pdbx_description
1 polymer ?
#
loop_
_entity_poly.entity_id
_entity_poly.type
_entity_poly.pdbx_seq_one_letter_code
_entity_poly.pdbx_strand_id
1 'polypeptide(L)'
;MEEAKGLKSPSEPVVDSSASDLVSMDTTPMKEPKDVDDAPVALVEYLIDITAKAEENPTVAPVAPGASNGLIATTTMVKPKKTVQKLDESSLALPMKKQKVDTKPDETPMAPAPNAKPLKEPKNDANPEKAPVAPLQTVAVAITHITAIDKLRRFCYIGNTEVAVYLFSSNEKVTKERFTELLVLCAEIGAQQLGDCLVEVLINNDDYLPRRDEALFVLAVYLSTCTNTLERALLRKYFPRLVRCDTDLFMFTQFVKQVQILQGRKTPFSRTIRKAVMEWYQDKSSAMLLQMWAKNEKICSFHKDLLRRCHYLNVEMIPEIKATLRLLSTPTKELGSWPEFLNPLVECKKQIEGIIKLRKTKTAQEALPVLKELSLTYDQVPDHLRFDPALAEFLIPMISYEQLLKTSPRVLRLSKRKANVSYIKYQEQLLNKTKMKAANIAPLRILLETMRLHKHKGETSAISPNRPNFLYNVYAASFGHNKALGKRLHITLSLEKLYLGKCLNGRHRSINYLDALVALAFGFYKTDTNNSKVNYWSDRTGKLKALPWTKEMTVVEATECCKTQLVQKTKQVLAEVMISALEDKNTYDVFLIVVPGATRGNPNNSANRLAALLEKYSEERKCNAKFIIVSLRQSHKSMEYSTVLKQNVLELCGVSEYTPQIINAFASAKFH
;
A
#
# COMPACT_ATOMS: atom_id res chain seq x y z
N MET A 1 -29.88 38.87 -54.69
CA MET A 1 -31.03 39.79 -54.59
C MET A 1 -32.19 38.93 -54.14
N GLU A 2 -32.31 38.77 -52.82
CA GLU A 2 -33.31 39.46 -51.97
C GLU A 2 -34.71 38.87 -52.22
N GLU A 3 -35.55 38.52 -51.26
CA GLU A 3 -35.68 38.64 -49.81
C GLU A 3 -36.92 37.74 -49.48
N ALA A 4 -36.96 36.89 -48.46
CA ALA A 4 -37.13 37.13 -47.02
C ALA A 4 -38.51 36.62 -46.50
N LYS A 5 -38.43 35.84 -45.41
CA LYS A 5 -39.36 35.70 -44.26
C LYS A 5 -40.82 35.27 -44.53
N GLY A 6 -41.40 34.29 -43.83
CA GLY A 6 -40.95 33.49 -42.70
C GLY A 6 -42.10 32.58 -42.25
N LEU A 7 -41.79 31.47 -41.59
CA LEU A 7 -42.73 30.70 -40.78
C LEU A 7 -41.89 29.90 -39.76
N LYS A 8 -42.20 30.03 -38.47
CA LYS A 8 -41.56 29.26 -37.38
C LYS A 8 -42.65 28.67 -36.49
N SER A 9 -42.66 27.35 -36.37
CA SER A 9 -42.82 26.55 -35.16
C SER A 9 -42.63 25.06 -35.53
N PRO A 10 -42.46 24.12 -34.58
CA PRO A 10 -41.19 23.80 -33.95
C PRO A 10 -40.74 22.36 -34.25
N SER A 11 -39.44 22.12 -34.31
CA SER A 11 -38.85 20.78 -34.28
C SER A 11 -37.99 20.63 -33.04
N GLU A 12 -38.26 19.59 -32.26
CA GLU A 12 -37.37 19.08 -31.22
C GLU A 12 -35.98 18.78 -31.79
N PRO A 13 -34.93 19.00 -30.98
CA PRO A 13 -33.95 17.92 -30.87
C PRO A 13 -33.34 17.76 -29.47
N VAL A 14 -33.05 16.49 -29.17
CA VAL A 14 -31.77 15.96 -28.62
C VAL A 14 -31.22 16.67 -27.37
N VAL A 15 -31.32 15.98 -26.23
CA VAL A 15 -30.70 16.39 -24.97
C VAL A 15 -29.39 15.62 -24.77
N ASP A 16 -28.29 16.36 -24.76
CA ASP A 16 -27.11 16.05 -23.95
C ASP A 16 -26.52 17.36 -23.39
N SER A 17 -25.93 17.24 -22.19
CA SER A 17 -25.11 18.22 -21.43
C SER A 17 -25.73 19.22 -20.43
N SER A 18 -25.19 19.13 -19.21
CA SER A 18 -24.78 20.18 -18.24
C SER A 18 -25.80 21.11 -17.55
N ALA A 19 -25.91 20.94 -16.22
CA ALA A 19 -25.93 21.96 -15.14
C ALA A 19 -26.32 21.21 -13.84
N SER A 20 -25.53 21.09 -12.75
CA SER A 20 -25.13 22.08 -11.74
C SER A 20 -26.24 23.02 -11.26
N ASP A 21 -27.13 22.51 -10.40
CA ASP A 21 -27.98 23.32 -9.53
C ASP A 21 -27.65 23.08 -8.05
N LEU A 22 -27.08 24.12 -7.44
CA LEU A 22 -26.93 24.31 -6.00
C LEU A 22 -28.17 25.05 -5.51
N VAL A 23 -29.05 24.36 -4.77
CA VAL A 23 -30.11 25.04 -4.00
C VAL A 23 -29.57 25.41 -2.63
N SER A 24 -29.49 26.72 -2.41
CA SER A 24 -29.31 27.38 -1.12
C SER A 24 -30.45 26.99 -0.17
N MET A 25 -30.12 26.51 1.03
CA MET A 25 -31.09 26.24 2.09
C MET A 25 -30.73 27.08 3.32
N ASP A 26 -31.72 27.86 3.73
CA ASP A 26 -31.71 28.83 4.82
C ASP A 26 -31.17 28.27 6.14
N THR A 27 -30.42 29.12 6.84
CA THR A 27 -29.90 28.86 8.18
C THR A 27 -30.71 29.62 9.21
N THR A 28 -31.78 29.01 9.70
CA THR A 28 -32.40 29.43 10.96
C THR A 28 -31.89 28.52 12.10
N PRO A 29 -31.40 29.07 13.22
CA PRO A 29 -30.87 28.28 14.32
C PRO A 29 -32.02 27.75 15.18
N MET A 30 -32.27 26.43 15.13
CA MET A 30 -33.07 25.77 16.16
C MET A 30 -32.23 25.59 17.43
N LYS A 31 -32.78 26.05 18.56
CA LYS A 31 -32.28 25.79 19.92
C LYS A 31 -32.45 24.31 20.25
N GLU A 32 -31.35 23.58 20.41
CA GLU A 32 -31.32 22.28 21.09
C GLU A 32 -31.00 22.46 22.59
N PRO A 33 -31.42 21.53 23.47
CA PRO A 33 -31.39 21.71 24.92
C PRO A 33 -29.94 21.71 25.46
N LYS A 34 -29.72 22.51 26.52
CA LYS A 34 -28.48 22.51 27.29
C LYS A 34 -28.48 21.32 28.25
N ASP A 35 -27.70 20.29 27.95
CA ASP A 35 -27.27 19.33 28.97
C ASP A 35 -26.07 19.92 29.73
N VAL A 36 -26.25 20.01 31.05
CA VAL A 36 -25.27 20.45 32.05
C VAL A 36 -24.26 19.31 32.23
N ASP A 37 -22.98 19.57 31.93
CA ASP A 37 -21.95 18.54 31.92
C ASP A 37 -20.62 19.15 32.41
N ASP A 38 -20.58 19.49 33.70
CA ASP A 38 -19.34 19.76 34.43
C ASP A 38 -18.95 18.47 35.17
N ALA A 39 -17.91 17.79 34.67
CA ALA A 39 -17.23 16.76 35.45
C ALA A 39 -16.37 17.43 36.54
N PRO A 40 -16.38 16.94 37.79
CA PRO A 40 -15.72 17.61 38.90
C PRO A 40 -14.19 17.64 38.71
N VAL A 41 -13.63 18.83 38.88
CA VAL A 41 -12.20 19.20 38.73
C VAL A 41 -11.25 18.24 39.46
N ALA A 42 -11.70 17.63 40.56
CA ALA A 42 -10.93 16.66 41.35
C ALA A 42 -10.56 15.36 40.61
N LEU A 43 -11.35 14.94 39.60
CA LEU A 43 -11.05 13.74 38.79
C LEU A 43 -10.07 14.04 37.64
N VAL A 44 -9.96 15.31 37.23
CA VAL A 44 -9.00 15.75 36.22
C VAL A 44 -7.59 15.78 36.81
N GLU A 45 -7.44 16.19 38.07
CA GLU A 45 -6.16 16.19 38.78
C GLU A 45 -5.63 14.77 39.03
N TYR A 46 -6.51 13.80 39.36
CA TYR A 46 -6.11 12.39 39.51
C TYR A 46 -5.60 11.77 38.19
N LEU A 47 -6.06 12.26 37.04
CA LEU A 47 -5.65 11.77 35.71
C LEU A 47 -4.37 12.44 35.19
N ILE A 48 -3.99 13.61 35.70
CA ILE A 48 -2.70 14.28 35.40
C ILE A 48 -1.55 13.51 36.07
N ASP A 49 -1.80 12.89 37.22
CA ASP A 49 -0.80 12.14 37.99
C ASP A 49 -0.39 10.80 37.32
N ILE A 50 -1.27 10.23 36.48
CA ILE A 50 -0.99 9.02 35.69
C ILE A 50 -0.08 9.33 34.48
N THR A 51 -0.20 10.53 33.90
CA THR A 51 0.70 10.96 32.81
C THR A 51 2.09 11.35 33.29
N ALA A 52 2.22 11.88 34.52
CA ALA A 52 3.52 12.25 35.09
C ALA A 52 4.37 11.03 35.50
N LYS A 53 3.74 9.94 35.98
CA LYS A 53 4.44 8.70 36.40
C LYS A 53 4.96 7.85 35.24
N ALA A 54 4.65 8.19 33.99
CA ALA A 54 5.20 7.54 32.79
C ALA A 54 6.50 8.18 32.27
N GLU A 55 6.92 9.34 32.80
CA GLU A 55 8.09 10.08 32.32
C GLU A 55 9.39 9.86 33.12
N GLU A 56 9.36 9.09 34.21
CA GLU A 56 10.58 8.77 34.99
C GLU A 56 11.12 7.37 34.70
N ASN A 57 11.81 7.22 33.55
CA ASN A 57 13.13 6.57 33.50
C ASN A 57 13.81 6.79 32.13
N PRO A 58 15.05 7.32 32.07
CA PRO A 58 15.66 7.82 30.84
C PRO A 58 16.59 6.79 30.19
N THR A 59 16.49 6.63 28.86
CA THR A 59 17.62 6.55 27.90
C THR A 59 17.13 6.05 26.54
N VAL A 60 16.82 6.96 25.60
CA VAL A 60 17.19 6.91 24.16
C VAL A 60 16.96 8.32 23.60
N ALA A 61 18.01 8.95 23.08
CA ALA A 61 17.94 10.26 22.43
C ALA A 61 17.04 10.23 21.18
N PRO A 62 16.24 11.28 20.90
CA PRO A 62 15.36 11.30 19.74
C PRO A 62 16.16 11.52 18.45
N VAL A 63 15.98 10.61 17.49
CA VAL A 63 16.47 10.75 16.11
C VAL A 63 15.67 11.84 15.40
N ALA A 64 16.32 12.96 15.11
CA ALA A 64 15.78 14.04 14.31
C ALA A 64 15.63 13.63 12.82
N PRO A 65 14.64 14.18 12.09
CA PRO A 65 14.56 14.01 10.65
C PRO A 65 15.72 14.76 9.98
N GLY A 66 16.50 14.04 9.17
CA GLY A 66 17.83 14.44 8.70
C GLY A 66 17.93 15.82 8.04
N ALA A 67 18.77 16.67 8.64
CA ALA A 67 19.44 17.78 8.00
C ALA A 67 20.83 17.33 7.54
N SER A 68 21.12 17.47 6.25
CA SER A 68 22.42 17.15 5.67
C SER A 68 23.42 18.28 5.95
N ASN A 69 24.36 18.07 6.88
CA ASN A 69 25.52 18.94 7.05
C ASN A 69 26.57 18.62 5.98
N GLY A 70 26.87 19.61 5.14
CA GLY A 70 28.01 19.58 4.23
C GLY A 70 29.27 20.05 4.96
N LEU A 71 30.33 19.23 4.91
CA LEU A 71 31.68 19.66 5.24
C LEU A 71 32.56 19.51 4.00
N ILE A 72 33.20 20.62 3.64
CA ILE A 72 34.14 20.79 2.54
C ILE A 72 35.48 20.22 2.99
N ALA A 73 36.07 19.33 2.20
CA ALA A 73 37.49 19.01 2.27
C ALA A 73 38.07 18.98 0.84
N THR A 74 38.92 19.96 0.57
CA THR A 74 39.79 20.11 -0.59
C THR A 74 40.85 19.02 -0.63
N THR A 75 41.02 18.30 -1.74
CA THR A 75 42.33 17.77 -2.16
C THR A 75 42.41 17.56 -3.69
N THR A 76 43.55 18.02 -4.19
CA THR A 76 44.20 18.10 -5.50
C THR A 76 43.96 17.07 -6.62
N MET A 77 44.09 17.60 -7.84
CA MET A 77 44.17 16.93 -9.13
C MET A 77 45.39 16.02 -9.29
N VAL A 78 45.21 14.85 -9.92
CA VAL A 78 46.25 14.16 -10.72
C VAL A 78 45.58 13.45 -11.92
N LYS A 79 46.02 13.79 -13.14
CA LYS A 79 45.74 13.06 -14.40
C LYS A 79 46.67 11.84 -14.51
N PRO A 80 46.25 10.75 -15.17
CA PRO A 80 46.98 10.34 -16.38
C PRO A 80 46.02 9.85 -17.50
N LYS A 81 46.18 10.33 -18.73
CA LYS A 81 47.03 9.83 -19.84
C LYS A 81 46.52 8.52 -20.47
N LYS A 82 46.12 8.69 -21.74
CA LYS A 82 45.78 7.69 -22.74
C LYS A 82 46.91 6.67 -22.93
N THR A 83 46.53 5.41 -23.15
CA THR A 83 47.35 4.49 -23.94
C THR A 83 46.43 3.72 -24.88
N VAL A 84 46.80 3.79 -26.15
CA VAL A 84 46.19 3.15 -27.32
C VAL A 84 46.88 1.80 -27.49
N GLN A 85 46.12 0.71 -27.68
CA GLN A 85 46.61 -0.46 -28.40
C GLN A 85 45.51 -0.98 -29.35
N LYS A 86 45.88 -0.99 -30.64
CA LYS A 86 45.22 -1.69 -31.75
C LYS A 86 45.37 -3.20 -31.60
N LEU A 87 44.41 -3.97 -32.12
CA LEU A 87 44.70 -5.22 -32.83
C LEU A 87 43.56 -5.55 -33.80
N ASP A 88 43.98 -5.89 -35.02
CA ASP A 88 43.19 -6.13 -36.22
C ASP A 88 42.57 -7.54 -36.29
N GLU A 89 41.49 -7.57 -37.08
CA GLU A 89 40.99 -8.60 -38.02
C GLU A 89 41.52 -10.04 -37.96
N SER A 90 40.59 -11.00 -37.87
CA SER A 90 40.14 -11.83 -39.01
C SER A 90 39.55 -13.16 -38.52
N SER A 91 38.35 -13.51 -39.00
CA SER A 91 38.01 -14.85 -39.55
C SER A 91 36.49 -15.11 -39.67
N LEU A 92 36.08 -15.36 -40.93
CA LEU A 92 35.11 -16.37 -41.40
C LEU A 92 33.62 -16.25 -41.00
N ALA A 93 32.62 -16.61 -41.80
CA ALA A 93 32.35 -16.76 -43.23
C ALA A 93 30.84 -17.11 -43.27
N LEU A 94 30.09 -16.54 -44.20
CA LEU A 94 28.68 -16.91 -44.48
C LEU A 94 28.61 -18.26 -45.21
N PRO A 95 27.45 -18.92 -45.20
CA PRO A 95 26.85 -19.21 -46.51
C PRO A 95 25.34 -18.96 -46.63
N MET A 96 24.96 -18.96 -47.91
CA MET A 96 23.76 -18.44 -48.55
C MET A 96 22.49 -19.28 -48.36
N LYS A 97 21.35 -18.59 -48.49
CA LYS A 97 19.99 -19.10 -48.68
C LYS A 97 19.82 -19.75 -50.07
N LYS A 98 19.01 -20.82 -50.14
CA LYS A 98 18.29 -21.26 -51.35
C LYS A 98 16.78 -21.13 -51.16
N GLN A 99 16.10 -20.70 -52.22
CA GLN A 99 14.64 -20.59 -52.41
C GLN A 99 13.99 -21.93 -52.84
N LYS A 100 12.71 -22.11 -52.48
CA LYS A 100 11.56 -22.56 -53.33
C LYS A 100 10.30 -22.61 -52.45
N VAL A 101 9.31 -21.72 -52.64
CA VAL A 101 8.17 -21.70 -53.58
C VAL A 101 7.01 -22.65 -53.20
N ASP A 102 5.89 -21.96 -52.96
CA ASP A 102 4.45 -22.25 -52.83
C ASP A 102 3.84 -23.59 -53.27
N THR A 103 2.82 -24.04 -52.52
CA THR A 103 1.44 -24.19 -53.04
C THR A 103 0.41 -24.43 -51.92
N LYS A 104 -0.75 -23.76 -52.03
CA LYS A 104 -2.04 -24.03 -51.38
C LYS A 104 -2.94 -24.76 -52.40
N PRO A 105 -4.02 -25.48 -52.01
CA PRO A 105 -5.35 -24.85 -51.95
C PRO A 105 -6.31 -25.39 -50.86
N ASP A 106 -7.43 -24.66 -50.72
CA ASP A 106 -8.61 -24.86 -49.87
C ASP A 106 -9.41 -26.15 -50.16
N GLU A 107 -10.22 -26.60 -49.19
CA GLU A 107 -11.70 -26.73 -49.27
C GLU A 107 -12.30 -27.63 -48.16
N THR A 108 -13.30 -27.11 -47.45
CA THR A 108 -14.31 -27.83 -46.63
C THR A 108 -15.41 -28.43 -47.52
N PRO A 109 -16.15 -29.48 -47.09
CA PRO A 109 -17.51 -29.23 -46.56
C PRO A 109 -18.09 -30.25 -45.54
N MET A 110 -19.03 -29.73 -44.73
CA MET A 110 -20.33 -30.27 -44.25
C MET A 110 -20.49 -31.65 -43.56
N ALA A 111 -21.26 -31.60 -42.46
CA ALA A 111 -21.84 -32.70 -41.69
C ALA A 111 -22.96 -33.46 -42.44
N PRO A 112 -23.45 -34.61 -41.91
CA PRO A 112 -24.65 -34.57 -41.06
C PRO A 112 -24.72 -35.62 -39.92
N ALA A 113 -25.54 -35.35 -38.90
CA ALA A 113 -26.12 -36.36 -37.98
C ALA A 113 -27.43 -36.92 -38.59
N PRO A 114 -27.96 -38.10 -38.17
CA PRO A 114 -28.97 -38.10 -37.10
C PRO A 114 -29.16 -39.42 -36.28
N ASN A 115 -29.99 -39.29 -35.24
CA ASN A 115 -30.93 -40.27 -34.63
C ASN A 115 -30.54 -41.27 -33.50
N ALA A 116 -31.10 -40.93 -32.32
CA ALA A 116 -32.09 -41.69 -31.50
C ALA A 116 -31.73 -43.01 -30.76
N LYS A 117 -32.14 -43.01 -29.47
CA LYS A 117 -32.04 -44.05 -28.40
C LYS A 117 -32.93 -45.29 -28.66
N PRO A 118 -32.82 -46.38 -27.85
CA PRO A 118 -33.73 -46.49 -26.68
C PRO A 118 -33.18 -47.19 -25.41
N LEU A 119 -34.01 -47.10 -24.35
CA LEU A 119 -33.90 -47.45 -22.93
C LEU A 119 -33.49 -48.90 -22.55
N LYS A 120 -32.88 -49.06 -21.36
CA LYS A 120 -33.35 -49.94 -20.25
C LYS A 120 -32.50 -49.78 -18.96
N GLU A 121 -33.14 -49.40 -17.86
CA GLU A 121 -32.70 -49.62 -16.46
C GLU A 121 -33.22 -51.00 -15.97
N PRO A 122 -32.97 -51.46 -14.73
CA PRO A 122 -31.77 -51.44 -13.88
C PRO A 122 -31.48 -52.86 -13.31
N LYS A 123 -30.26 -53.15 -12.82
CA LYS A 123 -30.05 -54.15 -11.76
C LYS A 123 -28.88 -53.77 -10.84
N ASN A 124 -29.22 -53.69 -9.56
CA ASN A 124 -28.31 -53.66 -8.42
C ASN A 124 -27.39 -54.88 -8.44
N ASP A 125 -26.12 -54.69 -8.09
CA ASP A 125 -25.46 -55.63 -7.18
C ASP A 125 -24.42 -54.90 -6.32
N ALA A 126 -24.32 -55.40 -5.10
CA ALA A 126 -23.86 -54.74 -3.91
C ALA A 126 -22.34 -54.46 -3.86
N ASN A 127 -22.03 -53.43 -3.09
CA ASN A 127 -20.72 -53.04 -2.58
C ASN A 127 -20.06 -54.19 -1.77
N PRO A 128 -18.72 -54.24 -1.69
CA PRO A 128 -18.11 -53.99 -0.38
C PRO A 128 -16.82 -53.18 -0.53
N GLU A 129 -16.34 -52.40 0.44
CA GLU A 129 -16.86 -51.89 1.68
C GLU A 129 -15.83 -50.80 2.02
N LYS A 130 -16.31 -49.62 2.39
CA LYS A 130 -15.47 -48.53 2.88
C LYS A 130 -14.87 -49.00 4.21
N ALA A 131 -13.57 -49.28 4.23
CA ALA A 131 -12.85 -49.28 5.49
C ALA A 131 -12.96 -47.86 6.11
N PRO A 132 -13.47 -47.72 7.34
CA PRO A 132 -13.43 -46.44 8.02
C PRO A 132 -11.97 -46.11 8.32
N VAL A 133 -11.49 -45.00 7.78
CA VAL A 133 -10.25 -44.38 8.25
C VAL A 133 -10.49 -44.06 9.73
N ALA A 134 -9.71 -44.69 10.61
CA ALA A 134 -9.81 -44.50 12.05
C ALA A 134 -9.77 -43.00 12.39
N PRO A 135 -10.61 -42.51 13.32
CA PRO A 135 -10.52 -41.15 13.80
C PRO A 135 -9.17 -40.97 14.48
N LEU A 136 -8.35 -40.07 13.94
CA LEU A 136 -7.15 -39.60 14.61
C LEU A 136 -7.56 -39.09 15.99
N GLN A 137 -6.94 -39.67 17.02
CA GLN A 137 -7.02 -39.20 18.40
C GLN A 137 -6.82 -37.70 18.43
N THR A 138 -7.86 -37.00 18.89
CA THR A 138 -7.82 -35.59 19.23
C THR A 138 -6.82 -35.40 20.37
N VAL A 139 -5.60 -35.00 20.02
CA VAL A 139 -4.66 -34.41 20.97
C VAL A 139 -5.33 -33.14 21.50
N ALA A 140 -5.51 -33.06 22.82
CA ALA A 140 -6.14 -31.92 23.47
C ALA A 140 -5.20 -30.71 23.38
N VAL A 141 -5.44 -29.86 22.38
CA VAL A 141 -4.72 -28.62 22.12
C VAL A 141 -5.28 -27.50 23.01
N ALA A 142 -4.41 -26.64 23.54
CA ALA A 142 -4.83 -25.40 24.20
C ALA A 142 -5.49 -24.46 23.18
N ILE A 143 -6.82 -24.45 23.15
CA ILE A 143 -7.62 -23.68 22.19
C ILE A 143 -7.48 -22.18 22.49
N THR A 144 -6.66 -21.45 21.73
CA THR A 144 -6.58 -19.99 21.84
C THR A 144 -7.59 -19.31 20.93
N HIS A 145 -8.62 -18.75 21.54
CA HIS A 145 -9.65 -17.95 20.86
C HIS A 145 -9.13 -16.56 20.46
N ILE A 146 -9.64 -16.02 19.35
CA ILE A 146 -9.35 -14.65 18.92
C ILE A 146 -10.24 -13.68 19.72
N THR A 147 -9.63 -12.75 20.44
CA THR A 147 -10.33 -11.70 21.19
C THR A 147 -10.86 -10.60 20.26
N ALA A 148 -11.86 -9.83 20.69
CA ALA A 148 -12.38 -8.70 19.90
C ALA A 148 -11.26 -7.70 19.53
N ILE A 149 -10.34 -7.41 20.46
CA ILE A 149 -9.21 -6.50 20.19
C ILE A 149 -8.23 -7.09 19.17
N ASP A 150 -8.01 -8.42 19.18
CA ASP A 150 -7.18 -9.08 18.17
C ASP A 150 -7.86 -9.08 16.79
N LYS A 151 -9.19 -9.17 16.73
CA LYS A 151 -9.96 -9.01 15.47
C LYS A 151 -9.82 -7.59 14.92
N LEU A 152 -9.91 -6.56 15.76
CA LEU A 152 -9.66 -5.18 15.34
C LEU A 152 -8.21 -4.98 14.90
N ARG A 153 -7.24 -5.54 15.62
CA ARG A 153 -5.82 -5.48 15.23
C ARG A 153 -5.61 -6.12 13.87
N ARG A 154 -6.16 -7.32 13.62
CA ARG A 154 -6.14 -7.98 12.32
C ARG A 154 -6.76 -7.10 11.23
N PHE A 155 -7.90 -6.48 11.51
CA PHE A 155 -8.54 -5.56 10.58
C PHE A 155 -7.62 -4.41 10.18
N CYS A 156 -6.86 -3.83 11.12
CA CYS A 156 -5.91 -2.76 10.81
C CYS A 156 -4.81 -3.18 9.82
N TYR A 157 -4.42 -4.47 9.78
CA TYR A 157 -3.38 -4.95 8.86
C TYR A 157 -3.94 -5.46 7.53
N ILE A 158 -5.09 -6.14 7.53
CA ILE A 158 -5.59 -6.84 6.33
C ILE A 158 -7.03 -6.49 5.92
N GLY A 159 -7.69 -5.58 6.61
CA GLY A 159 -9.07 -5.16 6.32
C GLY A 159 -10.13 -6.25 6.55
N ASN A 160 -9.78 -7.29 7.33
CA ASN A 160 -10.64 -8.41 7.66
C ASN A 160 -10.45 -8.75 9.15
N THR A 161 -11.56 -8.96 9.85
CA THR A 161 -11.67 -9.22 11.30
C THR A 161 -11.73 -10.72 11.59
N GLU A 162 -12.49 -11.48 10.80
CA GLU A 162 -12.82 -12.88 11.08
C GLU A 162 -11.80 -13.87 10.54
N VAL A 163 -11.35 -13.66 9.29
CA VAL A 163 -10.46 -14.61 8.62
C VAL A 163 -9.14 -13.97 8.24
N ALA A 164 -8.05 -14.72 8.39
CA ALA A 164 -6.69 -14.33 7.98
C ALA A 164 -6.52 -14.45 6.45
N VAL A 165 -7.37 -13.73 5.71
CA VAL A 165 -7.33 -13.66 4.24
C VAL A 165 -7.31 -12.20 3.81
N TYR A 166 -6.25 -11.81 3.12
CA TYR A 166 -6.11 -10.49 2.54
C TYR A 166 -6.62 -10.46 1.10
N LEU A 167 -7.56 -9.54 0.86
CA LEU A 167 -8.02 -9.18 -0.48
C LEU A 167 -7.92 -7.67 -0.65
N PHE A 168 -7.21 -7.23 -1.68
CA PHE A 168 -7.14 -5.81 -1.99
C PHE A 168 -8.53 -5.24 -2.29
N SER A 169 -8.95 -4.25 -1.50
CA SER A 169 -10.24 -3.57 -1.65
C SER A 169 -10.09 -2.06 -1.48
N SER A 170 -10.91 -1.29 -2.18
CA SER A 170 -10.97 0.17 -2.02
C SER A 170 -11.61 0.55 -0.68
N ASN A 171 -11.23 1.71 -0.15
CA ASN A 171 -11.70 2.15 1.16
C ASN A 171 -13.21 2.31 1.22
N GLU A 172 -13.84 2.84 0.15
CA GLU A 172 -15.30 2.97 0.09
C GLU A 172 -16.01 1.61 0.21
N LYS A 173 -15.48 0.59 -0.45
CA LYS A 173 -16.04 -0.76 -0.39
C LYS A 173 -15.87 -1.36 1.01
N VAL A 174 -14.66 -1.25 1.58
CA VAL A 174 -14.36 -1.70 2.93
C VAL A 174 -15.28 -1.02 3.96
N THR A 175 -15.46 0.30 3.87
CA THR A 175 -16.35 1.04 4.78
C THR A 175 -17.77 0.49 4.75
N LYS A 176 -18.36 0.34 3.56
CA LYS A 176 -19.75 -0.13 3.42
C LYS A 176 -19.92 -1.58 3.90
N GLU A 177 -18.98 -2.46 3.56
CA GLU A 177 -19.11 -3.90 3.87
C GLU A 177 -18.76 -4.24 5.33
N ARG A 178 -17.89 -3.45 5.98
CA ARG A 178 -17.32 -3.79 7.30
C ARG A 178 -17.83 -2.93 8.44
N PHE A 179 -18.59 -1.87 8.15
CA PHE A 179 -19.08 -0.95 9.18
C PHE A 179 -19.87 -1.66 10.31
N THR A 180 -20.87 -2.47 9.97
CA THR A 180 -21.72 -3.14 10.97
C THR A 180 -20.93 -4.06 11.89
N GLU A 181 -19.95 -4.76 11.33
CA GLU A 181 -19.06 -5.65 12.06
C GLU A 181 -18.13 -4.89 13.00
N LEU A 182 -17.50 -3.82 12.53
CA LEU A 182 -16.67 -2.96 13.37
C LEU A 182 -17.46 -2.25 14.46
N LEU A 183 -18.72 -1.90 14.19
CA LEU A 183 -19.61 -1.30 15.18
C LEU A 183 -19.81 -2.23 16.39
N VAL A 184 -20.05 -3.51 16.15
CA VAL A 184 -20.19 -4.53 17.20
C VAL A 184 -18.88 -4.69 17.96
N LEU A 185 -17.76 -4.90 17.28
CA LEU A 185 -16.45 -5.07 17.92
C LEU A 185 -16.01 -3.86 18.74
N CYS A 186 -16.27 -2.65 18.24
CA CYS A 186 -15.96 -1.41 18.97
C CYS A 186 -16.82 -1.24 20.23
N ALA A 187 -18.04 -1.78 20.26
CA ALA A 187 -18.91 -1.72 21.44
C ALA A 187 -18.46 -2.68 22.55
N GLU A 188 -17.71 -3.74 22.21
CA GLU A 188 -17.19 -4.73 23.16
C GLU A 188 -15.89 -4.28 23.86
N ILE A 189 -15.28 -3.17 23.44
CA ILE A 189 -13.92 -2.78 23.82
C ILE A 189 -13.90 -1.40 24.48
N GLY A 190 -13.17 -1.27 25.59
CA GLY A 190 -12.93 0.01 26.25
C GLY A 190 -11.94 0.91 25.48
N ALA A 191 -12.07 2.22 25.64
CA ALA A 191 -11.27 3.22 24.96
C ALA A 191 -9.78 3.08 25.26
N GLN A 192 -9.40 2.70 26.49
CA GLN A 192 -7.99 2.47 26.85
C GLN A 192 -7.40 1.33 26.02
N GLN A 193 -8.08 0.17 26.00
CA GLN A 193 -7.64 -1.01 25.27
C GLN A 193 -7.56 -0.73 23.76
N LEU A 194 -8.53 0.00 23.19
CA LEU A 194 -8.48 0.40 21.79
C LEU A 194 -7.36 1.42 21.53
N GLY A 195 -7.20 2.42 22.39
CA GLY A 195 -6.16 3.44 22.30
C GLY A 195 -4.77 2.83 22.28
N ASP A 196 -4.49 1.91 23.20
CA ASP A 196 -3.20 1.21 23.29
C ASP A 196 -2.96 0.33 22.05
N CYS A 197 -3.99 -0.36 21.57
CA CYS A 197 -3.90 -1.12 20.32
C CYS A 197 -3.60 -0.21 19.10
N LEU A 198 -4.24 0.95 19.00
CA LEU A 198 -4.01 1.88 17.90
C LEU A 198 -2.64 2.57 18.01
N VAL A 199 -2.14 2.84 19.21
CA VAL A 199 -0.76 3.31 19.43
C VAL A 199 0.23 2.25 18.94
N GLU A 200 0.03 0.99 19.32
CA GLU A 200 0.85 -0.12 18.84
C GLU A 200 0.86 -0.20 17.31
N VAL A 201 -0.31 -0.12 16.68
CA VAL A 201 -0.45 -0.27 15.22
C VAL A 201 0.07 0.94 14.45
N LEU A 202 -0.35 2.17 14.80
CA LEU A 202 -0.11 3.39 14.03
C LEU A 202 1.21 4.09 14.34
N ILE A 203 1.87 3.72 15.44
CA ILE A 203 3.08 4.39 15.93
C ILE A 203 4.21 3.38 16.10
N ASN A 204 4.03 2.39 16.97
CA ASN A 204 5.13 1.47 17.32
C ASN A 204 5.44 0.48 16.19
N ASN A 205 4.44 0.16 15.35
CA ASN A 205 4.56 -0.80 14.25
C ASN A 205 4.25 -0.18 12.88
N ASP A 206 4.43 1.13 12.70
CA ASP A 206 4.16 1.86 11.44
C ASP A 206 4.95 1.26 10.25
N ASP A 207 6.18 0.80 10.47
CA ASP A 207 7.02 0.13 9.45
C ASP A 207 6.41 -1.18 8.91
N TYR A 208 5.55 -1.82 9.70
CA TYR A 208 4.86 -3.06 9.34
C TYR A 208 3.45 -2.80 8.80
N LEU A 209 2.93 -1.59 8.99
CA LEU A 209 1.55 -1.26 8.66
C LEU A 209 1.42 -1.06 7.14
N PRO A 210 0.60 -1.86 6.44
CA PRO A 210 0.50 -1.74 4.99
C PRO A 210 -0.22 -0.46 4.59
N ARG A 211 -1.26 -0.08 5.36
CA ARG A 211 -2.03 1.14 5.20
C ARG A 211 -2.51 1.67 6.54
N ARG A 212 -2.60 2.99 6.66
CA ARG A 212 -3.15 3.67 7.84
C ARG A 212 -4.69 3.72 7.78
N ASP A 213 -5.27 3.53 6.60
CA ASP A 213 -6.68 3.62 6.29
C ASP A 213 -7.57 2.82 7.25
N GLU A 214 -7.30 1.53 7.41
CA GLU A 214 -8.12 0.62 8.23
C GLU A 214 -8.11 1.00 9.71
N ALA A 215 -6.94 1.35 10.25
CA ALA A 215 -6.82 1.79 11.64
C ALA A 215 -7.52 3.15 11.89
N LEU A 216 -7.40 4.09 10.95
CA LEU A 216 -8.13 5.36 11.01
C LEU A 216 -9.64 5.17 10.86
N PHE A 217 -10.08 4.16 10.10
CA PHE A 217 -11.50 3.81 9.99
C PHE A 217 -12.04 3.25 11.31
N VAL A 218 -11.30 2.36 12.00
CA VAL A 218 -11.67 1.89 13.35
C VAL A 218 -11.82 3.07 14.31
N LEU A 219 -10.85 4.00 14.32
CA LEU A 219 -10.92 5.22 15.13
C LEU A 219 -12.17 6.08 14.79
N ALA A 220 -12.49 6.21 13.51
CA ALA A 220 -13.67 6.95 13.05
C ALA A 220 -14.98 6.29 13.46
N VAL A 221 -15.08 4.96 13.40
CA VAL A 221 -16.23 4.19 13.88
C VAL A 221 -16.41 4.45 15.38
N TYR A 222 -15.38 4.18 16.19
CA TYR A 222 -15.47 4.31 17.64
C TYR A 222 -15.88 5.71 18.10
N LEU A 223 -15.19 6.76 17.63
CA LEU A 223 -15.50 8.15 18.04
C LEU A 223 -16.88 8.63 17.55
N SER A 224 -17.44 8.00 16.51
CA SER A 224 -18.75 8.32 15.95
C SER A 224 -19.91 7.58 16.64
N THR A 225 -19.64 6.39 17.21
CA THR A 225 -20.68 5.46 17.67
C THR A 225 -20.66 5.21 19.18
N CYS A 226 -19.52 5.40 19.86
CA CYS A 226 -19.41 5.19 21.31
C CYS A 226 -20.39 6.10 22.06
N THR A 227 -21.29 5.49 22.83
CA THR A 227 -22.33 6.20 23.60
C THR A 227 -21.80 6.72 24.93
N ASN A 228 -20.90 5.98 25.58
CA ASN A 228 -20.28 6.36 26.85
C ASN A 228 -19.41 7.62 26.67
N THR A 229 -19.78 8.70 27.37
CA THR A 229 -19.12 10.00 27.27
C THR A 229 -17.68 9.99 27.81
N LEU A 230 -17.41 9.23 28.88
CA LEU A 230 -16.08 9.12 29.48
C LEU A 230 -15.12 8.38 28.55
N GLU A 231 -15.53 7.21 28.05
CA GLU A 231 -14.75 6.40 27.10
C GLU A 231 -14.47 7.18 25.81
N ARG A 232 -15.48 7.86 25.28
CA ARG A 232 -15.33 8.70 24.08
C ARG A 232 -14.39 9.89 24.33
N ALA A 233 -14.43 10.50 25.50
CA ALA A 233 -13.51 11.57 25.89
C ALA A 233 -12.08 11.05 26.08
N LEU A 234 -11.91 9.84 26.63
CA LEU A 234 -10.62 9.18 26.79
C LEU A 234 -9.97 8.91 25.44
N LEU A 235 -10.66 8.23 24.51
CA LEU A 235 -10.07 7.93 23.19
C LEU A 235 -9.76 9.20 22.40
N ARG A 236 -10.57 10.25 22.57
CA ARG A 236 -10.30 11.56 21.95
C ARG A 236 -8.95 12.15 22.38
N LYS A 237 -8.49 11.95 23.61
CA LYS A 237 -7.15 12.40 24.04
C LYS A 237 -6.01 11.74 23.26
N TYR A 238 -6.21 10.51 22.76
CA TYR A 238 -5.24 9.84 21.89
C TYR A 238 -5.21 10.43 20.47
N PHE A 239 -6.27 11.15 20.05
CA PHE A 239 -6.47 11.57 18.66
C PHE A 239 -5.30 12.37 18.06
N PRO A 240 -4.74 13.40 18.72
CA PRO A 240 -3.63 14.18 18.16
C PRO A 240 -2.37 13.35 17.89
N ARG A 241 -2.16 12.32 18.71
CA ARG A 241 -1.02 11.38 18.62
C ARG A 241 -1.23 10.32 17.54
N LEU A 242 -2.45 9.78 17.40
CA LEU A 242 -2.78 8.73 16.43
C LEU A 242 -2.84 9.27 14.98
N VAL A 243 -3.38 10.47 14.80
CA VAL A 243 -3.50 11.14 13.51
C VAL A 243 -2.26 12.01 13.30
N ARG A 244 -1.27 11.55 12.53
CA ARG A 244 0.08 12.17 12.54
C ARG A 244 0.21 13.38 11.62
N CYS A 245 -0.50 13.38 10.50
CA CYS A 245 -0.37 14.39 9.46
C CYS A 245 -1.72 14.84 8.89
N ASP A 246 -1.70 15.87 8.06
CA ASP A 246 -2.86 16.38 7.33
C ASP A 246 -3.55 15.30 6.48
N THR A 247 -2.77 14.40 5.88
CA THR A 247 -3.31 13.29 5.07
C THR A 247 -4.12 12.31 5.93
N ASP A 248 -3.62 11.94 7.10
CA ASP A 248 -4.36 11.11 8.08
C ASP A 248 -5.63 11.83 8.53
N LEU A 249 -5.54 13.13 8.84
CA LEU A 249 -6.67 13.93 9.30
C LEU A 249 -7.78 13.97 8.23
N PHE A 250 -7.43 14.23 6.98
CA PHE A 250 -8.42 14.27 5.90
C PHE A 250 -9.03 12.89 5.66
N MET A 251 -8.23 11.84 5.70
CA MET A 251 -8.73 10.47 5.56
C MET A 251 -9.70 10.09 6.69
N PHE A 252 -9.34 10.39 7.95
CA PHE A 252 -10.22 10.22 9.09
C PHE A 252 -11.54 10.99 8.90
N THR A 253 -11.49 12.26 8.48
CA THR A 253 -12.72 13.05 8.27
C THR A 253 -13.59 12.50 7.14
N GLN A 254 -13.00 11.89 6.11
CA GLN A 254 -13.74 11.19 5.06
C GLN A 254 -14.44 9.94 5.63
N PHE A 255 -13.76 9.15 6.47
CA PHE A 255 -14.38 8.02 7.14
C PHE A 255 -15.51 8.44 8.07
N VAL A 256 -15.34 9.49 8.86
CA VAL A 256 -16.41 10.02 9.71
C VAL A 256 -17.63 10.40 8.87
N LYS A 257 -17.44 11.11 7.74
CA LYS A 257 -18.55 11.44 6.83
C LYS A 257 -19.28 10.19 6.34
N GLN A 258 -18.54 9.16 5.94
CA GLN A 258 -19.13 7.88 5.49
C GLN A 258 -19.88 7.17 6.63
N VAL A 259 -19.31 7.12 7.83
CA VAL A 259 -19.96 6.55 9.02
C VAL A 259 -21.25 7.29 9.35
N GLN A 260 -21.25 8.63 9.36
CA GLN A 260 -22.48 9.40 9.63
C GLN A 260 -23.58 9.13 8.58
N ILE A 261 -23.21 8.99 7.30
CA ILE A 261 -24.15 8.61 6.24
C ILE A 261 -24.74 7.22 6.50
N LEU A 262 -23.91 6.24 6.85
CA LEU A 262 -24.36 4.87 7.19
C LEU A 262 -25.24 4.83 8.45
N GLN A 263 -25.06 5.77 9.37
CA GLN A 263 -25.92 5.97 10.54
C GLN A 263 -27.20 6.77 10.25
N GLY A 264 -27.45 7.18 8.99
CA GLY A 264 -28.61 7.99 8.61
C GLY A 264 -28.61 9.42 9.18
N ARG A 265 -27.46 9.94 9.60
CA ARG A 265 -27.34 11.27 10.20
C ARG A 265 -27.10 12.34 9.14
N LYS A 266 -27.80 13.48 9.29
CA LYS A 266 -27.70 14.63 8.37
C LYS A 266 -26.41 15.44 8.57
N THR A 267 -25.90 15.49 9.80
CA THR A 267 -24.70 16.29 10.12
C THR A 267 -23.44 15.44 9.96
N PRO A 268 -22.44 15.92 9.20
CA PRO A 268 -21.26 15.11 8.91
C PRO A 268 -20.30 15.00 10.11
N PHE A 269 -20.32 15.94 11.05
CA PHE A 269 -19.43 15.93 12.22
C PHE A 269 -20.24 16.15 13.51
N SER A 270 -20.05 15.26 14.48
CA SER A 270 -20.57 15.42 15.85
C SER A 270 -19.74 16.42 16.66
N ARG A 271 -20.23 16.84 17.83
CA ARG A 271 -19.49 17.70 18.77
C ARG A 271 -18.14 17.08 19.16
N THR A 272 -18.10 15.77 19.40
CA THR A 272 -16.88 15.01 19.71
C THR A 272 -15.85 15.14 18.60
N ILE A 273 -16.26 14.92 17.35
CA ILE A 273 -15.36 14.99 16.19
C ILE A 273 -14.81 16.41 16.02
N ARG A 274 -15.66 17.43 16.14
CA ARG A 274 -15.20 18.83 16.08
C ARG A 274 -14.14 19.11 17.16
N LYS A 275 -14.37 18.67 18.41
CA LYS A 275 -13.39 18.81 19.48
C LYS A 275 -12.08 18.08 19.18
N ALA A 276 -12.14 16.83 18.72
CA ALA A 276 -10.95 16.04 18.37
C ALA A 276 -10.10 16.70 17.28
N VAL A 277 -10.75 17.20 16.22
CA VAL A 277 -10.07 17.93 15.14
C VAL A 277 -9.44 19.22 15.64
N MET A 278 -10.11 19.95 16.54
CA MET A 278 -9.55 21.19 17.11
C MET A 278 -8.35 20.91 18.01
N GLU A 279 -8.42 19.88 18.86
CA GLU A 279 -7.27 19.43 19.66
C GLU A 279 -6.10 18.99 18.77
N TRP A 280 -6.39 18.34 17.64
CA TRP A 280 -5.34 17.98 16.69
C TRP A 280 -4.58 19.21 16.17
N TYR A 281 -5.28 20.30 15.83
CA TYR A 281 -4.61 21.53 15.38
C TYR A 281 -3.85 22.24 16.49
N GLN A 282 -4.40 22.24 17.72
CA GLN A 282 -3.76 22.87 18.89
C GLN A 282 -2.50 22.15 19.35
N ASP A 283 -2.44 20.83 19.14
CA ASP A 283 -1.27 20.00 19.42
C ASP A 283 -0.11 20.23 18.44
N LYS A 284 -0.34 20.91 17.31
CA LYS A 284 0.71 21.20 16.32
C LYS A 284 1.34 22.55 16.57
N SER A 285 2.66 22.61 16.41
CA SER A 285 3.40 23.87 16.44
C SER A 285 3.01 24.77 15.25
N SER A 286 3.14 26.09 15.45
CA SER A 286 2.94 27.08 14.38
C SER A 286 3.81 26.78 13.16
N ALA A 287 5.07 26.35 13.37
CA ALA A 287 5.98 25.95 12.31
C ALA A 287 5.45 24.77 11.47
N MET A 288 4.88 23.74 12.12
CA MET A 288 4.33 22.58 11.41
C MET A 288 3.07 22.95 10.61
N LEU A 289 2.20 23.80 11.17
CA LEU A 289 1.04 24.31 10.46
C LEU A 289 1.42 25.21 9.28
N LEU A 290 2.47 26.03 9.41
CA LEU A 290 3.04 26.81 8.32
C LEU A 290 3.61 25.92 7.20
N GLN A 291 4.23 24.79 7.55
CA GLN A 291 4.68 23.81 6.55
C GLN A 291 3.51 23.19 5.79
N MET A 292 2.39 22.89 6.46
CA MET A 292 1.16 22.39 5.81
C MET A 292 0.58 23.43 4.85
N TRP A 293 0.52 24.69 5.29
CA TRP A 293 0.10 25.80 4.43
C TRP A 293 1.00 25.89 3.20
N ALA A 294 2.32 25.82 3.38
CA ALA A 294 3.29 25.97 2.31
C ALA A 294 3.17 24.96 1.14
N LYS A 295 2.50 23.81 1.32
CA LYS A 295 2.41 22.75 0.31
C LYS A 295 1.74 23.22 -1.00
N ASN A 296 0.42 23.37 -1.00
CA ASN A 296 -0.32 23.89 -2.16
C ASN A 296 -1.71 24.39 -1.78
N GLU A 297 -2.34 25.15 -2.68
CA GLU A 297 -3.67 25.73 -2.45
C GLU A 297 -4.77 24.68 -2.32
N LYS A 298 -4.63 23.51 -2.96
CA LYS A 298 -5.61 22.42 -2.85
C LYS A 298 -5.64 21.82 -1.45
N ILE A 299 -4.49 21.65 -0.81
CA ILE A 299 -4.41 21.19 0.59
C ILE A 299 -5.00 22.26 1.53
N CYS A 300 -4.70 23.53 1.27
CA CYS A 300 -5.27 24.64 2.03
C CYS A 300 -6.80 24.68 1.95
N SER A 301 -7.40 24.36 0.79
CA SER A 301 -8.87 24.33 0.66
C SER A 301 -9.53 23.24 1.49
N PHE A 302 -8.87 22.08 1.66
CA PHE A 302 -9.34 21.03 2.57
C PHE A 302 -9.25 21.45 4.03
N HIS A 303 -8.13 22.07 4.46
CA HIS A 303 -8.01 22.64 5.80
C HIS A 303 -9.09 23.71 6.05
N LYS A 304 -9.30 24.62 5.09
CA LYS A 304 -10.33 25.67 5.16
C LYS A 304 -11.73 25.09 5.36
N ASP A 305 -12.13 24.09 4.57
CA ASP A 305 -13.45 23.45 4.72
C ASP A 305 -13.59 22.79 6.10
N LEU A 306 -12.54 22.10 6.55
CA LEU A 306 -12.54 21.41 7.84
C LEU A 306 -12.63 22.40 9.02
N LEU A 307 -11.79 23.45 9.02
CA LEU A 307 -11.77 24.49 10.04
C LEU A 307 -13.10 25.24 10.12
N ARG A 308 -13.71 25.56 8.96
CA ARG A 308 -15.06 26.14 8.89
C ARG A 308 -16.10 25.24 9.55
N ARG A 309 -16.09 23.94 9.25
CA ARG A 309 -17.03 22.96 9.84
C ARG A 309 -16.80 22.72 11.33
N CYS A 310 -15.60 22.99 11.83
CA CYS A 310 -15.26 22.86 13.25
C CYS A 310 -15.45 24.17 14.04
N HIS A 311 -15.87 25.27 13.39
CA HIS A 311 -16.08 26.57 14.00
C HIS A 311 -14.85 27.10 14.76
N TYR A 312 -13.65 26.93 14.19
CA TYR A 312 -12.38 27.19 14.87
C TYR A 312 -12.23 28.62 15.43
N LEU A 313 -12.91 29.62 14.85
CA LEU A 313 -12.85 31.02 15.30
C LEU A 313 -13.39 31.20 16.73
N ASN A 314 -14.34 30.34 17.13
CA ASN A 314 -15.00 30.37 18.44
C ASN A 314 -14.22 29.56 19.50
N VAL A 315 -13.08 29.00 19.12
CA VAL A 315 -12.24 28.19 20.02
C VAL A 315 -11.10 29.06 20.54
N GLU A 316 -10.89 29.03 21.85
CA GLU A 316 -9.74 29.65 22.49
C GLU A 316 -8.49 28.82 22.18
N MET A 317 -7.42 29.51 21.79
CA MET A 317 -6.15 28.90 21.43
C MET A 317 -5.05 29.97 21.47
N ILE A 318 -3.81 29.51 21.55
CA ILE A 318 -2.60 30.33 21.49
C ILE A 318 -2.65 31.26 20.24
N PRO A 319 -2.36 32.56 20.36
CA PRO A 319 -2.50 33.54 19.27
C PRO A 319 -1.79 33.14 17.97
N GLU A 320 -0.59 32.58 18.06
CA GLU A 320 0.25 32.14 16.94
C GLU A 320 -0.42 30.98 16.18
N ILE A 321 -1.00 30.02 16.91
CA ILE A 321 -1.77 28.92 16.31
C ILE A 321 -3.01 29.51 15.63
N LYS A 322 -3.76 30.40 16.30
CA LYS A 322 -4.96 31.03 15.73
C LYS A 322 -4.67 31.78 14.44
N ALA A 323 -3.58 32.56 14.43
CA ALA A 323 -3.09 33.29 13.28
C ALA A 323 -2.74 32.33 12.12
N THR A 324 -2.08 31.21 12.43
CA THR A 324 -1.68 30.22 11.42
C THR A 324 -2.88 29.47 10.84
N LEU A 325 -3.90 29.12 11.65
CA LEU A 325 -5.15 28.52 11.16
C LEU A 325 -5.96 29.48 10.31
N ARG A 326 -5.94 30.78 10.65
CA ARG A 326 -6.54 31.82 9.83
C ARG A 326 -5.80 31.96 8.51
N LEU A 327 -4.46 31.96 8.52
CA LEU A 327 -3.62 31.95 7.31
C LEU A 327 -3.91 30.74 6.40
N LEU A 328 -4.07 29.54 6.99
CA LEU A 328 -4.48 28.32 6.28
C LEU A 328 -5.84 28.46 5.58
N SER A 329 -6.73 29.28 6.14
CA SER A 329 -8.08 29.52 5.62
C SER A 329 -8.17 30.71 4.64
N THR A 330 -7.14 31.53 4.57
CA THR A 330 -7.09 32.75 3.74
C THR A 330 -6.48 32.46 2.36
N PRO A 331 -7.19 32.77 1.26
CA PRO A 331 -6.65 32.68 -0.10
C PRO A 331 -5.39 33.55 -0.29
N THR A 332 -4.42 33.06 -1.06
CA THR A 332 -3.17 33.78 -1.35
C THR A 332 -3.38 35.18 -1.95
N LYS A 333 -4.50 35.40 -2.65
CA LYS A 333 -4.87 36.68 -3.26
C LYS A 333 -5.17 37.78 -2.23
N GLU A 334 -5.66 37.40 -1.05
CA GLU A 334 -6.00 38.32 0.04
C GLU A 334 -4.77 38.70 0.89
N LEU A 335 -3.63 38.07 0.65
CA LEU A 335 -2.36 38.31 1.36
C LEU A 335 -1.45 39.26 0.55
N GLY A 336 -2.03 40.30 -0.04
CA GLY A 336 -1.31 41.32 -0.81
C GLY A 336 -0.49 42.25 0.09
N SER A 337 -1.06 42.65 1.22
CA SER A 337 -0.41 43.35 2.33
C SER A 337 -0.35 42.44 3.56
N TRP A 338 0.48 42.79 4.54
CA TRP A 338 0.58 42.06 5.81
C TRP A 338 -0.66 42.34 6.67
N PRO A 339 -1.60 41.38 6.85
CA PRO A 339 -2.81 41.61 7.61
C PRO A 339 -2.53 41.58 9.12
N GLU A 340 -3.31 42.34 9.91
CA GLU A 340 -3.13 42.45 11.36
C GLU A 340 -3.19 41.10 12.09
N PHE A 341 -4.01 40.16 11.61
CA PHE A 341 -4.12 38.84 12.24
C PHE A 341 -2.82 38.01 12.13
N LEU A 342 -1.88 38.40 11.28
CA LEU A 342 -0.55 37.79 11.16
C LEU A 342 0.48 38.41 12.10
N ASN A 343 0.15 39.47 12.86
CA ASN A 343 1.09 40.08 13.82
C ASN A 343 1.73 39.07 14.79
N PRO A 344 1.02 38.05 15.32
CA PRO A 344 1.63 36.99 16.11
C PRO A 344 2.70 36.16 15.37
N LEU A 345 2.74 36.21 14.03
CA LEU A 345 3.66 35.45 13.18
C LEU A 345 4.74 36.35 12.53
N VAL A 346 5.04 37.51 13.12
CA VAL A 346 6.01 38.48 12.57
C VAL A 346 7.40 37.87 12.35
N GLU A 347 7.82 36.95 13.23
CA GLU A 347 9.10 36.23 13.09
C GLU A 347 9.14 35.35 11.82
N CYS A 348 7.98 34.86 11.39
CA CYS A 348 7.82 34.04 10.19
C CYS A 348 7.53 34.88 8.93
N LYS A 349 7.57 36.23 9.01
CA LYS A 349 7.19 37.12 7.91
C LYS A 349 7.93 36.83 6.61
N LYS A 350 9.26 36.68 6.69
CA LYS A 350 10.11 36.35 5.53
C LYS A 350 9.66 35.05 4.84
N GLN A 351 9.34 34.02 5.63
CA GLN A 351 8.87 32.74 5.12
C GLN A 351 7.50 32.86 4.45
N ILE A 352 6.56 33.55 5.09
CA ILE A 352 5.20 33.74 4.59
C ILE A 352 5.20 34.53 3.28
N GLU A 353 5.88 35.69 3.25
CA GLU A 353 5.99 36.53 2.06
C GLU A 353 6.68 35.80 0.91
N GLY A 354 7.73 35.03 1.21
CA GLY A 354 8.43 34.22 0.22
C GLY A 354 7.55 33.11 -0.38
N ILE A 355 6.74 32.41 0.43
CA ILE A 355 5.77 31.43 -0.09
C ILE A 355 4.67 32.10 -0.92
N ILE A 356 4.17 33.28 -0.50
CA ILE A 356 3.20 34.05 -1.29
C ILE A 356 3.80 34.43 -2.65
N LYS A 357 5.05 34.89 -2.67
CA LYS A 357 5.79 35.20 -3.90
C LYS A 357 5.90 33.95 -4.79
N LEU A 358 6.32 32.82 -4.23
CA LEU A 358 6.45 31.55 -4.95
C LEU A 358 5.13 31.12 -5.61
N ARG A 359 3.99 31.22 -4.90
CA ARG A 359 2.68 30.87 -5.45
C ARG A 359 2.22 31.79 -6.59
N LYS A 360 2.64 33.05 -6.59
CA LYS A 360 2.33 34.03 -7.64
C LYS A 360 3.25 33.91 -8.86
N THR A 361 4.44 33.35 -8.68
CA THR A 361 5.44 33.18 -9.74
C THR A 361 4.97 32.25 -10.85
N LYS A 362 5.29 32.63 -12.09
CA LYS A 362 4.97 31.87 -13.31
C LYS A 362 6.17 31.19 -13.95
N THR A 363 7.39 31.58 -13.58
CA THR A 363 8.63 31.15 -14.23
C THR A 363 9.57 30.43 -13.26
N ALA A 364 10.35 29.49 -13.78
CA ALA A 364 11.37 28.78 -12.99
C ALA A 364 12.49 29.69 -12.48
N GLN A 365 12.87 30.70 -13.27
CA GLN A 365 13.94 31.64 -12.93
C GLN A 365 13.61 32.48 -11.69
N GLU A 366 12.35 32.90 -11.53
CA GLU A 366 11.89 33.62 -10.35
C GLU A 366 11.68 32.70 -9.13
N ALA A 367 11.30 31.44 -9.37
CA ALA A 367 11.02 30.49 -8.31
C ALA A 367 12.29 29.95 -7.64
N LEU A 368 13.33 29.66 -8.44
CA LEU A 368 14.55 29.00 -7.94
C LEU A 368 15.26 29.75 -6.79
N PRO A 369 15.42 31.09 -6.82
CA PRO A 369 16.00 31.85 -5.71
C PRO A 369 15.19 31.68 -4.42
N VAL A 370 13.85 31.75 -4.51
CA VAL A 370 12.95 31.61 -3.36
C VAL A 370 13.04 30.21 -2.76
N LEU A 371 13.10 29.18 -3.60
CA LEU A 371 13.23 27.80 -3.15
C LEU A 371 14.55 27.56 -2.40
N LYS A 372 15.66 28.13 -2.89
CA LYS A 372 16.98 28.02 -2.25
C LYS A 372 17.03 28.79 -0.93
N GLU A 373 16.53 30.01 -0.92
CA GLU A 373 16.54 30.89 0.25
C GLU A 373 15.73 30.29 1.41
N LEU A 374 14.58 29.68 1.10
CA LEU A 374 13.66 29.14 2.10
C LEU A 374 13.78 27.63 2.30
N SER A 375 14.72 26.98 1.62
CA SER A 375 14.92 25.52 1.66
C SER A 375 13.64 24.73 1.45
N LEU A 376 12.82 25.14 0.47
CA LEU A 376 11.50 24.54 0.23
C LEU A 376 11.62 23.18 -0.47
N THR A 377 10.72 22.29 -0.08
CA THR A 377 10.63 20.90 -0.56
C THR A 377 9.78 20.79 -1.82
N TYR A 378 9.87 19.62 -2.48
CA TYR A 378 9.11 19.31 -3.70
C TYR A 378 7.60 19.58 -3.57
N ASP A 379 7.00 19.21 -2.44
CA ASP A 379 5.55 19.35 -2.23
C ASP A 379 5.11 20.80 -2.01
N GLN A 380 6.04 21.71 -1.71
CA GLN A 380 5.81 23.16 -1.51
C GLN A 380 5.97 23.97 -2.81
N VAL A 381 6.41 23.33 -3.89
CA VAL A 381 6.51 23.95 -5.21
C VAL A 381 5.13 23.90 -5.89
N PRO A 382 4.67 24.99 -6.52
CA PRO A 382 3.45 24.99 -7.33
C PRO A 382 3.47 23.90 -8.42
N ASP A 383 2.35 23.20 -8.60
CA ASP A 383 2.25 22.04 -9.48
C ASP A 383 2.70 22.34 -10.92
N HIS A 384 2.41 23.54 -11.45
CA HIS A 384 2.80 23.96 -12.80
C HIS A 384 4.32 24.16 -12.97
N LEU A 385 5.06 24.33 -11.89
CA LEU A 385 6.51 24.57 -11.89
C LEU A 385 7.33 23.31 -11.56
N ARG A 386 6.74 22.30 -10.91
CA ARG A 386 7.47 21.09 -10.45
C ARG A 386 8.21 20.34 -11.53
N PHE A 387 7.79 20.48 -12.79
CA PHE A 387 8.33 19.75 -13.93
C PHE A 387 9.08 20.63 -14.92
N ASP A 388 9.28 21.90 -14.59
CA ASP A 388 10.21 22.73 -15.33
C ASP A 388 11.61 22.11 -15.26
N PRO A 389 12.34 21.98 -16.39
CA PRO A 389 13.65 21.33 -16.39
C PRO A 389 14.68 21.91 -15.43
N ALA A 390 14.73 23.24 -15.28
CA ALA A 390 15.71 23.93 -14.44
C ALA A 390 15.39 23.73 -12.95
N LEU A 391 14.10 23.72 -12.59
CA LEU A 391 13.67 23.40 -11.22
C LEU A 391 13.81 21.91 -10.91
N ALA A 392 13.43 21.03 -11.84
CA ALA A 392 13.53 19.60 -11.67
C ALA A 392 14.97 19.16 -11.37
N GLU A 393 15.96 19.80 -11.98
CA GLU A 393 17.37 19.54 -11.70
C GLU A 393 17.75 19.77 -10.23
N PHE A 394 17.18 20.79 -9.60
CA PHE A 394 17.35 21.12 -8.19
C PHE A 394 16.49 20.23 -7.28
N LEU A 395 15.24 19.95 -7.67
CA LEU A 395 14.26 19.25 -6.84
C LEU A 395 14.51 17.75 -6.76
N ILE A 396 14.80 17.07 -7.88
CA ILE A 396 14.92 15.59 -7.95
C ILE A 396 15.86 15.00 -6.89
N PRO A 397 17.05 15.57 -6.62
CA PRO A 397 17.95 15.06 -5.58
C PRO A 397 17.34 15.05 -4.17
N MET A 398 16.40 15.95 -3.89
CA MET A 398 15.77 16.14 -2.57
C MET A 398 14.51 15.30 -2.36
N ILE A 399 13.98 14.67 -3.42
CA ILE A 399 12.76 13.86 -3.35
C ILE A 399 13.06 12.50 -2.69
N SER A 400 12.11 12.01 -1.88
CA SER A 400 12.19 10.66 -1.29
C SER A 400 12.09 9.57 -2.34
N TYR A 401 12.63 8.37 -2.06
CA TYR A 401 12.61 7.27 -3.04
C TYR A 401 11.18 6.84 -3.41
N GLU A 402 10.26 6.75 -2.44
CA GLU A 402 8.85 6.42 -2.71
C GLU A 402 8.18 7.49 -3.58
N GLN A 403 8.50 8.78 -3.33
CA GLN A 403 7.99 9.86 -4.16
C GLN A 403 8.61 9.85 -5.56
N LEU A 404 9.88 9.44 -5.73
CA LEU A 404 10.47 9.19 -7.05
C LEU A 404 9.74 8.08 -7.81
N LEU A 405 9.37 6.98 -7.14
CA LEU A 405 8.58 5.90 -7.75
C LEU A 405 7.17 6.35 -8.17
N LYS A 406 6.53 7.19 -7.34
CA LYS A 406 5.22 7.80 -7.68
C LYS A 406 5.33 8.83 -8.80
N THR A 407 6.43 9.57 -8.85
CA THR A 407 6.72 10.61 -9.85
C THR A 407 7.22 9.94 -11.13
N SER A 408 6.27 9.41 -11.91
CA SER A 408 6.53 8.55 -13.07
C SER A 408 7.52 9.16 -14.09
N PRO A 409 8.40 8.35 -14.73
CA PRO A 409 9.25 8.78 -15.84
C PRO A 409 8.51 9.43 -17.01
N ARG A 410 7.19 9.25 -17.14
CA ARG A 410 6.36 9.97 -18.12
C ARG A 410 6.27 11.46 -17.85
N VAL A 411 6.31 11.84 -16.58
CA VAL A 411 6.37 13.24 -16.16
C VAL A 411 7.71 13.87 -16.57
N LEU A 412 8.79 13.09 -16.50
CA LEU A 412 10.10 13.45 -17.06
C LEU A 412 10.20 13.25 -18.58
N ARG A 413 9.21 12.63 -19.26
CA ARG A 413 9.18 12.63 -20.75
C ARG A 413 8.79 13.99 -21.29
N LEU A 414 8.12 14.83 -20.50
CA LEU A 414 7.87 16.22 -20.86
C LEU A 414 9.18 17.04 -20.86
N SER A 415 10.18 16.67 -20.05
CA SER A 415 11.51 17.32 -20.06
C SER A 415 12.47 16.78 -21.14
N LYS A 416 12.15 15.66 -21.80
CA LYS A 416 13.01 15.01 -22.83
C LYS A 416 13.26 15.81 -24.09
N ARG A 417 12.48 16.86 -24.39
CA ARG A 417 12.66 17.63 -25.62
C ARG A 417 13.80 18.66 -25.54
N LYS A 418 14.30 19.00 -24.34
CA LYS A 418 15.42 19.97 -24.18
C LYS A 418 16.42 19.70 -23.03
N ALA A 419 16.15 18.84 -22.04
CA ALA A 419 17.03 18.67 -20.88
C ALA A 419 17.28 17.20 -20.49
N ASN A 420 18.43 16.67 -20.93
CA ASN A 420 18.89 15.31 -20.61
C ASN A 420 19.33 15.17 -19.13
N VAL A 421 19.83 16.26 -18.52
CA VAL A 421 20.47 16.25 -17.19
C VAL A 421 19.50 15.84 -16.07
N SER A 422 18.30 16.42 -15.99
CA SER A 422 17.33 16.10 -14.92
C SER A 422 16.85 14.66 -15.00
N TYR A 423 16.72 14.11 -16.22
CA TYR A 423 16.37 12.70 -16.43
C TYR A 423 17.51 11.77 -16.00
N ILE A 424 18.76 12.09 -16.32
CA ILE A 424 19.94 11.35 -15.86
C ILE A 424 20.00 11.35 -14.33
N LYS A 425 19.85 12.53 -13.69
CA LYS A 425 19.82 12.63 -12.22
C LYS A 425 18.71 11.77 -11.61
N TYR A 426 17.52 11.77 -12.18
CA TYR A 426 16.44 10.88 -11.75
C TYR A 426 16.82 9.40 -11.84
N GLN A 427 17.47 9.00 -12.94
CA GLN A 427 17.94 7.62 -13.11
C GLN A 427 19.00 7.25 -12.06
N GLU A 428 19.96 8.15 -11.81
CA GLU A 428 20.98 8.00 -10.78
C GLU A 428 20.36 7.85 -9.39
N GLN A 429 19.36 8.67 -9.05
CA GLN A 429 18.69 8.58 -7.74
C GLN A 429 17.97 7.24 -7.55
N LEU A 430 17.32 6.70 -8.58
CA LEU A 430 16.64 5.39 -8.49
C LEU A 430 17.58 4.19 -8.47
N LEU A 431 18.77 4.31 -9.09
CA LEU A 431 19.82 3.29 -9.03
C LEU A 431 20.74 3.45 -7.82
N ASN A 432 20.58 4.51 -7.03
CA ASN A 432 21.37 4.73 -5.84
C ASN A 432 21.04 3.66 -4.76
N LYS A 433 22.00 2.76 -4.53
CA LYS A 433 21.88 1.65 -3.58
C LYS A 433 21.63 2.11 -2.14
N THR A 434 22.21 3.23 -1.71
CA THR A 434 22.02 3.71 -0.32
C THR A 434 20.61 4.23 -0.12
N LYS A 435 20.08 5.02 -1.08
CA LYS A 435 18.69 5.48 -1.05
C LYS A 435 17.71 4.33 -1.14
N MET A 436 17.98 3.34 -1.98
CA MET A 436 17.12 2.16 -2.14
C MET A 436 17.07 1.31 -0.86
N LYS A 437 18.21 1.10 -0.20
CA LYS A 437 18.28 0.42 1.11
C LYS A 437 17.56 1.21 2.20
N ALA A 438 17.80 2.51 2.30
CA ALA A 438 17.16 3.38 3.29
C ALA A 438 15.62 3.42 3.10
N ALA A 439 15.15 3.38 1.86
CA ALA A 439 13.73 3.37 1.55
C ALA A 439 13.05 2.00 1.76
N ASN A 440 13.83 0.92 1.93
CA ASN A 440 13.34 -0.42 2.20
C ASN A 440 12.23 -0.89 1.21
N ILE A 441 12.40 -0.60 -0.09
CA ILE A 441 11.40 -0.95 -1.10
C ILE A 441 11.63 -2.37 -1.62
N ALA A 442 10.60 -3.22 -1.51
CA ALA A 442 10.64 -4.58 -2.03
C ALA A 442 10.64 -4.62 -3.57
N PRO A 443 11.32 -5.59 -4.22
CA PRO A 443 11.35 -5.72 -5.68
C PRO A 443 9.97 -5.78 -6.34
N LEU A 444 9.00 -6.42 -5.68
CA LEU A 444 7.60 -6.46 -6.13
C LEU A 444 7.00 -5.07 -6.35
N ARG A 445 7.27 -4.10 -5.45
CA ARG A 445 6.78 -2.72 -5.58
C ARG A 445 7.28 -2.07 -6.87
N ILE A 446 8.55 -2.29 -7.22
CA ILE A 446 9.18 -1.74 -8.43
C ILE A 446 8.64 -2.44 -9.68
N LEU A 447 8.46 -3.77 -9.63
CA LEU A 447 7.80 -4.52 -10.71
C LEU A 447 6.40 -3.96 -10.99
N LEU A 448 5.61 -3.69 -9.95
CA LEU A 448 4.27 -3.10 -10.08
C LEU A 448 4.31 -1.69 -10.69
N GLU A 449 5.35 -0.88 -10.39
CA GLU A 449 5.53 0.45 -11.02
C GLU A 449 5.94 0.36 -12.49
N THR A 450 6.73 -0.63 -12.88
CA THR A 450 7.08 -0.83 -14.29
C THR A 450 5.82 -1.00 -15.15
N MET A 451 4.73 -1.49 -14.59
CA MET A 451 3.45 -1.69 -15.28
C MET A 451 2.59 -0.43 -15.40
N ARG A 452 2.64 0.49 -14.43
CA ARG A 452 1.94 1.78 -14.57
C ARG A 452 2.38 2.49 -15.85
N LEU A 453 3.63 2.27 -16.27
CA LEU A 453 4.22 2.77 -17.52
C LEU A 453 3.78 2.10 -18.83
N HIS A 454 3.15 0.93 -18.78
CA HIS A 454 2.71 0.20 -19.99
C HIS A 454 1.20 0.35 -20.28
N LYS A 455 0.39 0.77 -19.29
CA LYS A 455 -1.09 0.81 -19.39
C LYS A 455 -1.71 1.94 -20.26
N HIS A 456 -0.96 2.91 -20.76
CA HIS A 456 -1.49 3.88 -21.74
C HIS A 456 -1.22 3.39 -23.16
N LYS A 457 -1.98 2.38 -23.60
CA LYS A 457 -2.22 2.13 -25.03
C LYS A 457 -3.33 3.08 -25.46
N GLY A 458 -2.92 4.26 -25.89
CA GLY A 458 -3.80 5.33 -26.40
C GLY A 458 -3.01 6.33 -27.25
N GLU A 459 -1.70 6.42 -27.03
CA GLU A 459 -0.80 7.15 -27.92
C GLU A 459 0.14 6.19 -28.64
N THR A 460 0.16 6.35 -29.96
CA THR A 460 0.99 5.73 -30.99
C THR A 460 2.49 5.98 -30.78
N SER A 461 3.04 5.57 -29.64
CA SER A 461 4.48 5.43 -29.47
C SER A 461 4.83 3.96 -29.58
N ALA A 462 5.26 3.58 -30.78
CA ALA A 462 5.97 2.33 -31.07
C ALA A 462 7.29 2.30 -30.29
N ILE A 463 7.21 2.14 -28.97
CA ILE A 463 8.36 1.69 -28.18
C ILE A 463 8.36 0.18 -28.34
N SER A 464 9.35 -0.31 -29.10
CA SER A 464 9.54 -1.74 -29.34
C SER A 464 9.52 -2.53 -28.02
N PRO A 465 8.83 -3.68 -27.96
CA PRO A 465 8.75 -4.52 -26.75
C PRO A 465 10.11 -5.07 -26.29
N ASN A 466 11.17 -4.90 -27.08
CA ASN A 466 12.52 -5.41 -26.83
C ASN A 466 13.51 -4.39 -26.23
N ARG A 467 13.11 -3.15 -25.91
CA ARG A 467 14.01 -2.27 -25.14
C ARG A 467 13.78 -2.47 -23.64
N PRO A 468 14.77 -2.95 -22.86
CA PRO A 468 14.65 -2.95 -21.41
C PRO A 468 14.38 -1.52 -20.96
N ASN A 469 13.19 -1.29 -20.40
CA ASN A 469 12.86 -0.02 -19.77
C ASN A 469 13.89 0.21 -18.66
N PHE A 470 14.40 1.43 -18.48
CA PHE A 470 15.30 1.76 -17.37
C PHE A 470 14.80 1.22 -16.02
N LEU A 471 13.48 1.20 -15.79
CA LEU A 471 12.91 0.61 -14.59
C LEU A 471 13.14 -0.90 -14.43
N TYR A 472 13.38 -1.65 -15.51
CA TYR A 472 13.84 -3.03 -15.42
C TYR A 472 15.23 -3.12 -14.78
N ASN A 473 16.14 -2.20 -15.09
CA ASN A 473 17.45 -2.14 -14.43
C ASN A 473 17.30 -1.80 -12.94
N VAL A 474 16.39 -0.88 -12.60
CA VAL A 474 16.04 -0.57 -11.20
C VAL A 474 15.45 -1.80 -10.50
N TYR A 475 14.54 -2.51 -11.16
CA TYR A 475 13.97 -3.77 -10.65
C TYR A 475 15.06 -4.82 -10.43
N ALA A 476 15.94 -5.07 -11.40
CA ALA A 476 17.03 -6.02 -11.27
C ALA A 476 18.00 -5.65 -10.14
N ALA A 477 18.31 -4.36 -9.98
CA ALA A 477 19.16 -3.84 -8.93
C ALA A 477 18.52 -3.87 -7.53
N SER A 478 17.19 -4.03 -7.43
CA SER A 478 16.47 -3.92 -6.15
C SER A 478 16.55 -5.13 -5.23
N PHE A 479 16.95 -6.28 -5.76
CA PHE A 479 16.98 -7.51 -4.99
C PHE A 479 18.12 -7.50 -3.95
N GLY A 480 17.79 -7.84 -2.71
CA GLY A 480 18.77 -7.90 -1.61
C GLY A 480 19.08 -6.53 -0.98
N HIS A 481 18.22 -5.53 -1.20
CA HIS A 481 18.37 -4.19 -0.60
C HIS A 481 17.26 -3.87 0.41
N ASN A 482 16.18 -4.64 0.46
CA ASN A 482 15.18 -4.57 1.51
C ASN A 482 15.73 -5.09 2.85
N LYS A 483 15.12 -4.65 3.95
CA LYS A 483 15.35 -5.15 5.30
C LYS A 483 15.02 -6.64 5.33
N ALA A 484 15.93 -7.43 5.86
CA ALA A 484 15.74 -8.86 6.05
C ALA A 484 14.62 -9.11 7.06
N LEU A 485 13.91 -10.23 6.90
CA LEU A 485 12.90 -10.67 7.86
C LEU A 485 13.55 -11.17 9.16
N GLY A 486 14.80 -11.63 9.08
CA GLY A 486 15.54 -12.23 10.20
C GLY A 486 14.98 -13.58 10.60
N LYS A 487 14.40 -14.33 9.65
CA LYS A 487 13.70 -15.60 9.87
C LYS A 487 14.18 -16.66 8.89
N ARG A 488 14.13 -17.93 9.32
CA ARG A 488 14.47 -19.08 8.47
C ARG A 488 13.28 -19.41 7.58
N LEU A 489 13.44 -19.27 6.27
CA LEU A 489 12.34 -19.38 5.32
C LEU A 489 12.31 -20.76 4.66
N HIS A 490 11.12 -21.36 4.60
CA HIS A 490 10.83 -22.46 3.70
C HIS A 490 9.94 -21.95 2.56
N ILE A 491 10.55 -21.62 1.43
CA ILE A 491 9.87 -21.07 0.27
C ILE A 491 9.46 -22.21 -0.67
N THR A 492 8.19 -22.29 -1.07
CA THR A 492 7.71 -23.32 -2.02
C THR A 492 7.03 -22.68 -3.21
N LEU A 493 7.43 -23.12 -4.42
CA LEU A 493 7.06 -22.49 -5.68
C LEU A 493 6.28 -23.46 -6.58
N SER A 494 5.22 -22.96 -7.21
CA SER A 494 4.57 -23.67 -8.32
C SER A 494 5.20 -23.27 -9.66
N LEU A 495 5.98 -24.17 -10.24
CA LEU A 495 6.64 -24.01 -11.56
C LEU A 495 5.89 -24.74 -12.70
N GLU A 496 4.58 -24.90 -12.58
CA GLU A 496 3.78 -25.59 -13.60
C GLU A 496 3.72 -24.78 -14.91
N LYS A 497 4.08 -25.44 -16.02
CA LYS A 497 4.23 -24.86 -17.37
C LYS A 497 3.01 -24.05 -17.81
N LEU A 498 1.81 -24.51 -17.44
CA LEU A 498 0.55 -23.85 -17.74
C LEU A 498 0.50 -22.40 -17.24
N TYR A 499 1.20 -22.07 -16.15
CA TYR A 499 1.14 -20.75 -15.52
C TYR A 499 2.35 -19.87 -15.82
N LEU A 500 3.53 -20.44 -16.11
CA LEU A 500 4.75 -19.67 -16.34
C LEU A 500 4.61 -18.63 -17.47
N GLY A 501 3.85 -18.94 -18.52
CA GLY A 501 3.56 -18.02 -19.63
C GLY A 501 2.27 -17.19 -19.46
N LYS A 502 1.58 -17.28 -18.31
CA LYS A 502 0.34 -16.55 -18.05
C LYS A 502 0.59 -15.28 -17.27
N CYS A 503 -0.26 -14.29 -17.50
CA CYS A 503 -0.31 -13.11 -16.65
C CYS A 503 -1.12 -13.34 -15.38
N LEU A 504 -0.95 -12.43 -14.42
CA LEU A 504 -1.82 -12.34 -13.25
C LEU A 504 -3.26 -12.00 -13.63
N ASN A 505 -4.18 -12.09 -12.66
CA ASN A 505 -5.57 -11.70 -12.84
C ASN A 505 -5.84 -10.32 -12.19
N GLY A 506 -7.01 -9.73 -12.45
CA GLY A 506 -7.45 -8.49 -11.81
C GLY A 506 -6.63 -7.24 -12.19
N ARG A 507 -6.24 -6.44 -11.19
CA ARG A 507 -5.58 -5.12 -11.35
C ARG A 507 -4.26 -5.21 -12.13
N HIS A 508 -3.55 -6.33 -12.02
CA HIS A 508 -2.18 -6.53 -12.51
C HIS A 508 -2.06 -7.50 -13.69
N ARG A 509 -3.09 -7.58 -14.55
CA ARG A 509 -3.17 -8.48 -15.72
C ARG A 509 -2.04 -8.40 -16.77
N SER A 510 -1.14 -7.44 -16.66
CA SER A 510 0.01 -7.28 -17.55
C SER A 510 1.31 -7.84 -16.98
N ILE A 511 1.33 -8.26 -15.71
CA ILE A 511 2.50 -8.87 -15.07
C ILE A 511 2.47 -10.37 -15.34
N ASN A 512 3.59 -10.93 -15.80
CA ASN A 512 3.72 -12.37 -15.92
C ASN A 512 3.77 -13.02 -14.54
N TYR A 513 3.16 -14.20 -14.43
CA TYR A 513 3.17 -15.00 -13.21
C TYR A 513 4.59 -15.27 -12.72
N LEU A 514 5.50 -15.63 -13.63
CA LEU A 514 6.90 -15.91 -13.28
C LEU A 514 7.61 -14.66 -12.73
N ASP A 515 7.41 -13.49 -13.33
CA ASP A 515 8.02 -12.24 -12.85
C ASP A 515 7.55 -11.89 -11.44
N ALA A 516 6.25 -12.02 -11.16
CA ALA A 516 5.71 -11.80 -9.82
C ALA A 516 6.20 -12.82 -8.80
N LEU A 517 6.29 -14.10 -9.20
CA LEU A 517 6.80 -15.19 -8.37
C LEU A 517 8.27 -14.92 -8.00
N VAL A 518 9.11 -14.57 -8.96
CA VAL A 518 10.53 -14.25 -8.71
C VAL A 518 10.66 -12.99 -7.87
N ALA A 519 9.95 -11.90 -8.21
CA ALA A 519 9.99 -10.65 -7.44
C ALA A 519 9.69 -10.83 -5.96
N LEU A 520 8.76 -11.75 -5.64
CA LEU A 520 8.39 -12.06 -4.27
C LEU A 520 9.36 -13.06 -3.63
N ALA A 521 9.44 -14.28 -4.18
CA ALA A 521 10.17 -15.38 -3.57
C ALA A 521 11.68 -15.17 -3.56
N PHE A 522 12.26 -14.77 -4.70
CA PHE A 522 13.69 -14.51 -4.79
C PHE A 522 14.06 -13.24 -4.03
N GLY A 523 13.15 -12.26 -3.95
CA GLY A 523 13.30 -11.07 -3.12
C GLY A 523 13.56 -11.41 -1.65
N PHE A 524 12.71 -12.25 -1.06
CA PHE A 524 12.87 -12.74 0.32
C PHE A 524 14.09 -13.66 0.48
N TYR A 525 14.31 -14.58 -0.46
CA TYR A 525 15.46 -15.49 -0.39
C TYR A 525 16.81 -14.74 -0.39
N LYS A 526 16.93 -13.67 -1.18
CA LYS A 526 18.18 -12.91 -1.31
C LYS A 526 18.52 -12.10 -0.05
N THR A 527 17.52 -11.71 0.74
CA THR A 527 17.75 -11.04 2.03
C THR A 527 17.97 -12.03 3.18
N ASP A 528 17.27 -13.15 3.16
CA ASP A 528 17.26 -14.14 4.25
C ASP A 528 17.77 -15.50 3.75
N THR A 529 18.95 -15.55 3.13
CA THR A 529 19.49 -16.78 2.53
C THR A 529 19.88 -17.83 3.57
N ASN A 530 20.45 -17.39 4.70
CA ASN A 530 21.03 -18.29 5.70
C ASN A 530 19.95 -19.19 6.33
N ASN A 531 20.14 -20.51 6.23
CA ASN A 531 19.19 -21.53 6.72
C ASN A 531 17.79 -21.46 6.10
N SER A 532 17.66 -20.79 4.96
CA SER A 532 16.43 -20.80 4.17
C SER A 532 16.54 -21.80 3.02
N LYS A 533 15.42 -22.44 2.69
CA LYS A 533 15.33 -23.45 1.64
C LYS A 533 14.26 -23.04 0.63
N VAL A 534 14.55 -23.25 -0.64
CA VAL A 534 13.61 -23.01 -1.74
C VAL A 534 13.30 -24.34 -2.39
N ASN A 535 12.02 -24.68 -2.47
CA ASN A 535 11.52 -25.92 -3.03
C ASN A 535 10.47 -25.65 -4.11
N TYR A 536 10.20 -26.65 -4.93
CA TYR A 536 9.10 -26.65 -5.89
C TYR A 536 8.47 -28.04 -5.98
N TRP A 537 7.19 -28.11 -6.37
CA TRP A 537 6.53 -29.38 -6.67
C TRP A 537 7.09 -29.96 -7.98
N SER A 538 7.76 -31.11 -7.91
CA SER A 538 8.50 -31.66 -9.05
C SER A 538 7.65 -32.46 -10.04
N ASP A 539 6.49 -32.96 -9.61
CA ASP A 539 5.67 -33.87 -10.41
C ASP A 539 4.21 -33.97 -9.91
N ARG A 540 3.46 -34.93 -10.46
CA ARG A 540 2.05 -35.20 -10.13
C ARG A 540 1.83 -35.93 -8.80
N THR A 541 2.89 -36.45 -8.17
CA THR A 541 2.78 -37.09 -6.85
C THR A 541 2.63 -36.04 -5.75
N GLY A 542 3.14 -34.82 -5.99
CA GLY A 542 3.21 -33.76 -5.00
C GLY A 542 4.56 -33.68 -4.28
N LYS A 543 5.52 -34.52 -4.65
CA LYS A 543 6.88 -34.49 -4.11
C LYS A 543 7.55 -33.12 -4.31
N LEU A 544 8.28 -32.68 -3.29
CA LEU A 544 9.07 -31.46 -3.32
C LEU A 544 10.52 -31.76 -3.70
N LYS A 545 11.11 -30.89 -4.51
CA LYS A 545 12.55 -30.86 -4.82
C LYS A 545 13.11 -29.47 -4.52
N ALA A 546 14.39 -29.44 -4.13
CA ALA A 546 15.11 -28.18 -3.92
C ALA A 546 15.33 -27.46 -5.25
N LEU A 547 15.10 -26.15 -5.25
CA LEU A 547 15.47 -25.26 -6.33
C LEU A 547 16.85 -24.66 -6.01
N PRO A 548 17.85 -24.78 -6.90
CA PRO A 548 19.24 -24.43 -6.59
C PRO A 548 19.51 -22.92 -6.73
N TRP A 549 18.67 -22.07 -6.12
CA TRP A 549 18.96 -20.64 -6.04
C TRP A 549 20.14 -20.38 -5.10
N THR A 550 21.01 -19.44 -5.46
CA THR A 550 22.08 -18.94 -4.58
C THR A 550 21.94 -17.43 -4.38
N LYS A 551 22.66 -16.89 -3.40
CA LYS A 551 22.63 -15.46 -3.07
C LYS A 551 23.23 -14.59 -4.18
N GLU A 552 24.23 -15.15 -4.87
CA GLU A 552 25.03 -14.50 -5.91
C GLU A 552 24.24 -14.39 -7.22
N MET A 553 23.24 -15.25 -7.43
CA MET A 553 22.42 -15.23 -8.63
C MET A 553 21.81 -13.85 -8.90
N THR A 554 21.91 -13.44 -10.16
CA THR A 554 21.15 -12.33 -10.72
C THR A 554 19.68 -12.73 -10.87
N VAL A 555 18.81 -11.73 -11.04
CA VAL A 555 17.38 -11.97 -11.27
C VAL A 555 17.16 -12.76 -12.56
N VAL A 556 18.00 -12.53 -13.57
CA VAL A 556 17.94 -13.24 -14.86
C VAL A 556 18.27 -14.72 -14.66
N GLU A 557 19.37 -15.03 -13.97
CA GLU A 557 19.77 -16.40 -13.65
C GLU A 557 18.72 -17.11 -12.78
N ALA A 558 18.20 -16.45 -11.75
CA ALA A 558 17.16 -17.01 -10.89
C ALA A 558 15.86 -17.30 -11.69
N THR A 559 15.50 -16.41 -12.61
CA THR A 559 14.35 -16.60 -13.51
C THR A 559 14.56 -17.76 -14.47
N GLU A 560 15.76 -17.88 -15.05
CA GLU A 560 16.09 -18.97 -15.96
C GLU A 560 16.17 -20.33 -15.24
N CYS A 561 16.68 -20.34 -14.00
CA CYS A 561 16.61 -21.49 -13.11
C CYS A 561 15.16 -21.98 -12.93
N CYS A 562 14.18 -21.09 -12.73
CA CYS A 562 12.77 -21.47 -12.67
C CYS A 562 12.25 -22.07 -13.98
N LYS A 563 12.65 -21.53 -15.14
CA LYS A 563 12.18 -22.05 -16.44
C LYS A 563 12.77 -23.42 -16.75
N THR A 564 14.05 -23.64 -16.46
CA THR A 564 14.72 -24.94 -16.68
C THR A 564 14.14 -26.04 -15.79
N GLN A 565 13.58 -25.68 -14.64
CA GLN A 565 12.89 -26.58 -13.71
C GLN A 565 11.36 -26.61 -13.89
N LEU A 566 10.84 -26.19 -15.05
CA LEU A 566 9.40 -26.21 -15.31
C LEU A 566 8.83 -27.62 -15.26
N VAL A 567 7.58 -27.74 -14.79
CA VAL A 567 6.89 -29.02 -14.65
C VAL A 567 5.61 -29.01 -15.47
N GLN A 568 5.30 -30.08 -16.21
CA GLN A 568 4.12 -30.12 -17.07
C GLN A 568 2.81 -30.01 -16.30
N LYS A 569 2.69 -30.74 -15.19
CA LYS A 569 1.52 -30.76 -14.31
C LYS A 569 1.94 -31.17 -12.91
N THR A 570 1.42 -30.48 -11.90
CA THR A 570 1.75 -30.72 -10.49
C THR A 570 0.51 -31.02 -9.65
N LYS A 571 0.68 -31.75 -8.55
CA LYS A 571 -0.33 -31.86 -7.48
C LYS A 571 0.14 -31.01 -6.30
N GLN A 572 -0.43 -29.82 -6.15
CA GLN A 572 0.08 -28.78 -5.24
C GLN A 572 -0.40 -28.95 -3.79
N VAL A 573 -0.24 -30.13 -3.19
CA VAL A 573 -0.76 -30.40 -1.84
C VAL A 573 -0.02 -29.55 -0.80
N LEU A 574 -0.72 -28.62 -0.15
CA LEU A 574 -0.11 -27.71 0.84
C LEU A 574 0.36 -28.46 2.09
N ALA A 575 -0.38 -29.49 2.51
CA ALA A 575 -0.01 -30.33 3.65
C ALA A 575 1.34 -31.04 3.45
N GLU A 576 1.71 -31.35 2.20
CA GLU A 576 2.98 -32.01 1.88
C GLU A 576 4.20 -31.14 2.24
N VAL A 577 4.02 -29.81 2.19
CA VAL A 577 5.06 -28.87 2.62
C VAL A 577 5.39 -29.06 4.10
N MET A 578 4.37 -29.22 4.94
CA MET A 578 4.56 -29.44 6.37
C MET A 578 5.11 -30.83 6.67
N ILE A 579 4.62 -31.86 5.98
CA ILE A 579 5.10 -33.23 6.12
C ILE A 579 6.59 -33.30 5.77
N SER A 580 6.98 -32.75 4.61
CA SER A 580 8.37 -32.69 4.19
C SER A 580 9.25 -31.89 5.15
N ALA A 581 8.72 -30.84 5.79
CA ALA A 581 9.47 -30.03 6.75
C ALA A 581 9.63 -30.72 8.11
N LEU A 582 8.66 -31.53 8.55
CA LEU A 582 8.78 -32.37 9.75
C LEU A 582 9.90 -33.40 9.60
N GLU A 583 10.07 -33.95 8.40
CA GLU A 583 11.15 -34.89 8.05
C GLU A 583 12.52 -34.21 7.82
N ASP A 584 12.54 -32.91 7.52
CA ASP A 584 13.76 -32.14 7.32
C ASP A 584 14.50 -31.94 8.64
N LYS A 585 15.84 -31.98 8.63
CA LYS A 585 16.64 -31.69 9.83
C LYS A 585 16.56 -30.20 10.21
N ASN A 586 16.36 -29.33 9.23
CA ASN A 586 16.31 -27.89 9.42
C ASN A 586 15.01 -27.42 10.06
N THR A 587 15.09 -26.33 10.81
CA THR A 587 13.92 -25.66 11.38
C THR A 587 13.65 -24.36 10.65
N TYR A 588 12.39 -24.09 10.37
CA TYR A 588 11.92 -22.93 9.62
C TYR A 588 10.91 -22.15 10.48
N ASP A 589 10.97 -20.83 10.41
CA ASP A 589 10.06 -19.94 11.15
C ASP A 589 8.89 -19.49 10.27
N VAL A 590 9.09 -19.44 8.95
CA VAL A 590 8.09 -18.99 7.99
C VAL A 590 8.07 -19.90 6.75
N PHE A 591 6.89 -20.43 6.44
CA PHE A 591 6.60 -21.13 5.19
C PHE A 591 5.97 -20.14 4.21
N LEU A 592 6.66 -19.80 3.13
CA LEU A 592 6.17 -18.88 2.10
C LEU A 592 5.84 -19.65 0.82
N ILE A 593 4.54 -19.79 0.54
CA ILE A 593 4.04 -20.61 -0.56
C ILE A 593 3.54 -19.71 -1.68
N VAL A 594 4.19 -19.77 -2.85
CA VAL A 594 3.85 -18.92 -3.99
C VAL A 594 3.26 -19.78 -5.11
N VAL A 595 1.96 -19.64 -5.32
CA VAL A 595 1.15 -20.51 -6.19
C VAL A 595 0.24 -19.69 -7.10
N PRO A 596 -0.23 -20.25 -8.23
CA PRO A 596 -1.26 -19.59 -9.04
C PRO A 596 -2.58 -19.45 -8.27
N GLY A 597 -2.89 -20.42 -7.42
CA GLY A 597 -4.05 -20.41 -6.55
C GLY A 597 -4.06 -21.60 -5.60
N ALA A 598 -4.41 -21.35 -4.34
CA ALA A 598 -4.32 -22.32 -3.25
C ALA A 598 -5.45 -23.36 -3.25
N THR A 599 -6.55 -23.12 -3.99
CA THR A 599 -7.72 -24.03 -4.04
C THR A 599 -7.36 -25.45 -4.46
N ARG A 600 -6.35 -25.62 -5.32
CA ARG A 600 -5.89 -26.94 -5.78
C ARG A 600 -5.12 -27.70 -4.71
N GLY A 601 -4.59 -26.99 -3.71
CA GLY A 601 -3.69 -27.54 -2.72
C GLY A 601 -4.33 -28.01 -1.44
N ASN A 602 -5.65 -27.83 -1.32
CA ASN A 602 -6.40 -28.26 -0.14
C ASN A 602 -7.69 -28.99 -0.53
N PRO A 603 -7.66 -30.33 -0.64
CA PRO A 603 -8.80 -31.11 -1.14
C PRO A 603 -10.04 -31.04 -0.24
N ASN A 604 -9.87 -30.74 1.05
CA ASN A 604 -10.97 -30.64 2.01
C ASN A 604 -11.55 -29.21 2.09
N ASN A 605 -11.05 -28.29 1.28
CA ASN A 605 -11.47 -26.88 1.26
C ASN A 605 -11.45 -26.19 2.65
N SER A 606 -10.55 -26.61 3.55
CA SER A 606 -10.46 -26.12 4.93
C SER A 606 -9.03 -26.06 5.43
N ALA A 607 -8.61 -24.93 5.99
CA ALA A 607 -7.28 -24.73 6.55
C ALA A 607 -6.98 -25.57 7.80
N ASN A 608 -7.98 -26.24 8.40
CA ASN A 608 -7.83 -26.94 9.68
C ASN A 608 -6.73 -28.01 9.68
N ARG A 609 -6.65 -28.84 8.64
CA ARG A 609 -5.58 -29.85 8.53
C ARG A 609 -4.20 -29.21 8.46
N LEU A 610 -4.09 -28.10 7.72
CA LEU A 610 -2.83 -27.38 7.58
C LEU A 610 -2.43 -26.71 8.90
N ALA A 611 -3.40 -26.10 9.60
CA ALA A 611 -3.19 -25.50 10.92
C ALA A 611 -2.72 -26.55 11.94
N ALA A 612 -3.35 -27.73 11.98
CA ALA A 612 -2.95 -28.81 12.89
C ALA A 612 -1.53 -29.33 12.60
N LEU A 613 -1.15 -29.46 11.31
CA LEU A 613 0.22 -29.85 10.95
C LEU A 613 1.25 -28.76 11.30
N LEU A 614 0.88 -27.49 11.17
CA LEU A 614 1.73 -26.36 11.53
C LEU A 614 1.92 -26.26 13.05
N GLU A 615 0.88 -26.54 13.83
CA GLU A 615 0.93 -26.60 15.28
C GLU A 615 1.83 -27.74 15.75
N LYS A 616 1.63 -28.96 15.22
CA LYS A 616 2.53 -30.10 15.47
C LYS A 616 3.98 -29.74 15.16
N TYR A 617 4.24 -29.09 14.01
CA TYR A 617 5.59 -28.64 13.66
C TYR A 617 6.15 -27.62 14.66
N SER A 618 5.33 -26.66 15.08
CA SER A 618 5.69 -25.61 16.04
C SER A 618 6.05 -26.20 17.40
N GLU A 619 5.31 -27.21 17.86
CA GLU A 619 5.58 -27.97 19.08
C GLU A 619 6.89 -28.77 19.00
N GLU A 620 7.04 -29.60 17.96
CA GLU A 620 8.22 -30.46 17.77
C GLU A 620 9.51 -29.63 17.62
N ARG A 621 9.43 -28.46 16.97
CA ARG A 621 10.58 -27.59 16.69
C ARG A 621 10.73 -26.43 17.68
N LYS A 622 9.81 -26.31 18.66
CA LYS A 622 9.79 -25.24 19.66
C LYS A 622 9.90 -23.84 19.03
N CYS A 623 9.14 -23.59 17.96
CA CYS A 623 9.11 -22.32 17.25
C CYS A 623 7.67 -21.85 17.00
N ASN A 624 7.47 -20.55 16.76
CA ASN A 624 6.15 -20.00 16.40
C ASN A 624 6.04 -19.92 14.87
N ALA A 625 5.95 -21.08 14.21
CA ALA A 625 5.98 -21.15 12.77
C ALA A 625 4.74 -20.50 12.13
N LYS A 626 4.95 -19.74 11.05
CA LYS A 626 3.88 -19.10 10.26
C LYS A 626 3.79 -19.72 8.88
N PHE A 627 2.58 -19.86 8.36
CA PHE A 627 2.34 -20.38 7.02
C PHE A 627 1.61 -19.33 6.17
N ILE A 628 2.26 -18.85 5.11
CA ILE A 628 1.78 -17.76 4.27
C ILE A 628 1.61 -18.28 2.85
N ILE A 629 0.39 -18.16 2.33
CA ILE A 629 0.03 -18.57 0.97
C ILE A 629 -0.21 -17.33 0.13
N VAL A 630 0.50 -17.22 -0.99
CA VAL A 630 0.33 -16.13 -1.95
C VAL A 630 -0.24 -16.68 -3.24
N SER A 631 -1.54 -16.51 -3.41
CA SER A 631 -2.33 -16.96 -4.54
C SER A 631 -2.29 -15.93 -5.67
N LEU A 632 -1.24 -15.95 -6.49
CA LEU A 632 -0.92 -14.90 -7.47
C LEU A 632 -2.02 -14.62 -8.52
N ARG A 633 -2.86 -15.61 -8.84
CA ARG A 633 -3.92 -15.49 -9.86
C ARG A 633 -5.34 -15.61 -9.29
N GLN A 634 -5.52 -15.64 -7.97
CA GLN A 634 -6.85 -15.66 -7.35
C GLN A 634 -7.24 -14.28 -6.81
N SER A 635 -8.55 -14.04 -6.76
CA SER A 635 -9.15 -12.80 -6.26
C SER A 635 -10.26 -13.06 -5.23
N HIS A 636 -10.32 -14.28 -4.69
CA HIS A 636 -11.28 -14.74 -3.70
C HIS A 636 -10.57 -15.74 -2.77
N LYS A 637 -11.09 -15.90 -1.55
CA LYS A 637 -10.60 -16.88 -0.58
C LYS A 637 -10.58 -18.28 -1.20
N SER A 638 -9.52 -19.05 -0.96
CA SER A 638 -9.34 -20.34 -1.60
C SER A 638 -9.91 -21.53 -0.82
N MET A 639 -10.14 -21.34 0.47
CA MET A 639 -10.60 -22.34 1.43
C MET A 639 -11.28 -21.68 2.64
N GLU A 640 -11.90 -22.48 3.49
CA GLU A 640 -12.43 -22.02 4.77
C GLU A 640 -11.33 -21.92 5.82
N TYR A 641 -11.33 -20.82 6.57
CA TYR A 641 -10.40 -20.51 7.65
C TYR A 641 -11.17 -20.45 8.97
N SER A 642 -10.51 -20.74 10.09
CA SER A 642 -11.18 -20.58 11.39
C SER A 642 -11.45 -19.10 11.65
N THR A 643 -12.68 -18.81 12.06
CA THR A 643 -13.11 -17.49 12.53
C THR A 643 -12.94 -17.32 14.04
N VAL A 644 -12.74 -18.44 14.74
CA VAL A 644 -12.75 -18.51 16.21
C VAL A 644 -11.34 -18.72 16.75
N LEU A 645 -10.53 -19.53 16.07
CA LEU A 645 -9.22 -19.97 16.54
C LEU A 645 -8.10 -19.14 15.92
N LYS A 646 -7.12 -18.77 16.73
CA LYS A 646 -5.88 -18.16 16.23
C LYS A 646 -5.12 -19.20 15.40
N GLN A 647 -5.22 -19.11 14.08
CA GLN A 647 -4.48 -19.96 13.16
C GLN A 647 -3.25 -19.21 12.66
N ASN A 648 -2.07 -19.85 12.70
CA ASN A 648 -0.85 -19.30 12.13
C ASN A 648 -0.79 -19.45 10.60
N VAL A 649 -1.94 -19.35 9.91
CA VAL A 649 -2.08 -19.50 8.46
C VAL A 649 -2.69 -18.23 7.86
N LEU A 650 -2.02 -17.63 6.88
CA LEU A 650 -2.46 -16.44 6.15
C LEU A 650 -2.55 -16.72 4.66
N GLU A 651 -3.64 -16.29 4.02
CA GLU A 651 -3.73 -16.24 2.55
C GLU A 651 -3.75 -14.80 2.02
N LEU A 652 -2.96 -14.55 0.97
CA LEU A 652 -2.96 -13.33 0.18
C LEU A 652 -3.50 -13.65 -1.21
N CYS A 653 -4.68 -13.12 -1.54
CA CYS A 653 -5.31 -13.33 -2.85
C CYS A 653 -4.87 -12.24 -3.83
N GLY A 654 -3.97 -12.59 -4.75
CA GLY A 654 -3.33 -11.66 -5.67
C GLY A 654 -2.17 -10.92 -5.04
N VAL A 655 -1.70 -9.88 -5.73
CA VAL A 655 -0.58 -9.03 -5.26
C VAL A 655 -0.96 -7.56 -5.32
N SER A 656 -0.38 -6.78 -4.43
CA SER A 656 -0.45 -5.33 -4.41
C SER A 656 0.89 -4.75 -3.95
N GLU A 657 1.00 -3.43 -3.97
CA GLU A 657 2.10 -2.69 -3.36
C GLU A 657 2.33 -3.04 -1.88
N TYR A 658 1.28 -3.51 -1.20
CA TYR A 658 1.24 -3.79 0.24
C TYR A 658 1.60 -5.23 0.63
N THR A 659 1.66 -6.15 -0.34
CA THR A 659 1.90 -7.58 -0.11
C THR A 659 3.14 -7.84 0.75
N PRO A 660 4.31 -7.22 0.53
CA PRO A 660 5.50 -7.46 1.35
C PRO A 660 5.34 -7.00 2.81
N GLN A 661 4.67 -5.86 3.05
CA GLN A 661 4.44 -5.37 4.42
C GLN A 661 3.53 -6.32 5.20
N ILE A 662 2.47 -6.83 4.55
CA ILE A 662 1.56 -7.81 5.18
C ILE A 662 2.31 -9.09 5.55
N ILE A 663 3.16 -9.62 4.67
CA ILE A 663 4.01 -10.79 4.94
C ILE A 663 4.89 -10.53 6.16
N ASN A 664 5.58 -9.38 6.18
CA ASN A 664 6.48 -9.02 7.28
C ASN A 664 5.73 -8.87 8.61
N ALA A 665 4.55 -8.25 8.58
CA ALA A 665 3.71 -8.05 9.76
C ALA A 665 3.23 -9.38 10.34
N PHE A 666 2.74 -10.30 9.50
CA PHE A 666 2.28 -11.61 9.95
C PHE A 666 3.42 -12.50 10.45
N ALA A 667 4.53 -12.55 9.72
CA ALA A 667 5.73 -13.28 10.13
C ALA A 667 6.35 -12.75 11.43
N SER A 668 6.15 -11.46 11.73
CA SER A 668 6.59 -10.82 12.98
C SER A 668 5.51 -10.83 14.07
N ALA A 669 4.43 -11.62 13.89
CA ALA A 669 3.31 -11.76 14.82
C ALA A 669 2.64 -10.44 15.23
N LYS A 670 2.59 -9.46 14.32
CA LYS A 670 1.87 -8.19 14.55
C LYS A 670 0.36 -8.36 14.52
N PHE A 671 -0.12 -9.42 13.87
CA PHE A 671 -1.50 -9.88 13.91
C PHE A 671 -1.54 -11.41 13.72
N HIS A 672 -2.71 -12.00 13.97
CA HIS A 672 -3.03 -13.42 13.77
C HIS A 672 -4.13 -13.58 12.74
#